data_AF-A0A480AHZ3-F1
#
_entry.id   AF-A0A480AHZ3-F1
#
_cell.length_a   1.000
_cell.length_b   1.000
_cell.length_c   1.000
_cell.angle_alpha   90.00
_cell.angle_beta   90.00
_cell.angle_gamma   90.00
#
_symmetry.space_group_name_H-M   'P 1'
#
loop_
_entity.id
_entity.type
_entity.pdbx_description
1 polymer ?
#
loop_
_entity_poly.entity_id
_entity_poly.type
_entity_poly.pdbx_seq_one_letter_code
_entity_poly.pdbx_strand_id
1 'polypeptide(L)'
;MFDNSEKSFDSSLSGLANSLNYLDKDPLNPNPTDPGLQQLPSLNVPADYAGNTLATACAVGRLTGSQSFNDWVGSADTNDYYKFNVGTQSNFSLSLTGLSADANIELLNSSGGVISRSTVVGNTSESITSQLSAGTYYARVYQYSGDTNYSLSLNATAVDYAGNTLTTARAVGTLTGTQSFNDWVGRADTNDYYSFNVERQSNFSLSLTGLSADADVQLLNSSGTVISSSTAGGTTSESITRQLSAGTYYVRVYQYSGNTTYSLSLTATAVDNAGNTTATARAVGALTATQSFSDWVGRSDTNDYYKFNVERQSKFSLSLTGLSADADVQLLNSSGGVISRSTAGGTTSESITRQLSAGTYYVRIYQYSRNTTYSLSLTDWYSQNLRDAQIIALTSSLAADGNLSRNDMIAIFRDAKDGGVINANELTDLRTLVSNSTFFTMADSVKVLSNKIANSDVANTRSGIGNLFAGSSATQMENLIGKWFLGNDRPDLTSSSYTYSYVSGSLFQNGLSADDIYQGAVGDCYYLVTLASIAREKPEYIQNMFTNNGDNTFTVRFYNNGVADYVTVDRYLPTSGGYAAYAGWGGGSVSSNSNELWVALAEKAYAQLAESGWSRTYSDTQNNSYAAIETGWMDTVIPQVTGLGTSSFEAVNMTQTQLINLVNSHQVLTAAFVYGGDYGVVNGHAYTITSYNATNGTFHLQNPWGFSHADVTWSQLVSLRSIIQWSNT
;
A
#
# COMPACT_ATOMS: atom_id res chain seq x y z
N MET A 1 1.39 -26.62 59.61
CA MET A 1 0.91 -26.01 60.87
C MET A 1 -0.59 -25.88 60.71
N PHE A 2 -1.36 -26.92 61.06
CA PHE A 2 -2.00 -27.11 62.38
C PHE A 2 -2.92 -25.93 62.74
N ASP A 3 -4.16 -26.10 63.16
CA ASP A 3 -5.04 -27.25 63.38
C ASP A 3 -6.43 -26.68 63.73
N ASN A 4 -7.42 -27.57 63.64
CA ASN A 4 -8.79 -27.56 64.14
C ASN A 4 -9.06 -26.76 65.44
N SER A 5 -10.31 -26.35 65.66
CA SER A 5 -11.18 -27.02 66.65
C SER A 5 -12.59 -26.43 66.77
N GLU A 6 -13.52 -27.37 66.91
CA GLU A 6 -14.94 -27.22 67.21
C GLU A 6 -15.26 -26.69 68.62
N LYS A 7 -16.49 -26.15 68.74
CA LYS A 7 -17.46 -26.25 69.88
C LYS A 7 -17.04 -25.83 71.31
N SER A 8 -17.91 -25.04 71.97
CA SER A 8 -18.88 -25.58 72.94
C SER A 8 -19.95 -24.57 73.36
N PHE A 9 -21.11 -25.12 73.74
CA PHE A 9 -22.15 -24.54 74.61
C PHE A 9 -21.55 -23.95 75.90
N ASP A 10 -22.16 -22.88 76.45
CA ASP A 10 -22.88 -22.91 77.74
C ASP A 10 -23.67 -21.60 77.96
N SER A 11 -24.43 -21.60 79.05
CA SER A 11 -25.73 -21.02 79.33
C SER A 11 -25.70 -19.84 80.32
N SER A 12 -26.89 -19.27 80.52
CA SER A 12 -27.35 -18.55 81.72
C SER A 12 -26.91 -17.08 81.83
N LEU A 13 -27.70 -16.10 82.30
CA LEU A 13 -28.87 -16.13 83.19
C LEU A 13 -29.58 -14.74 83.12
N SER A 14 -30.91 -14.75 83.33
CA SER A 14 -31.81 -13.74 83.97
C SER A 14 -31.56 -12.24 83.77
N GLY A 15 -32.54 -11.39 83.48
CA GLY A 15 -33.95 -11.43 83.82
C GLY A 15 -34.35 -10.09 84.44
N LEU A 16 -35.57 -9.61 84.19
CA LEU A 16 -36.33 -8.69 85.06
C LEU A 16 -37.80 -8.73 84.62
N ALA A 17 -38.69 -8.76 85.61
CA ALA A 17 -40.07 -9.23 85.53
C ALA A 17 -41.09 -8.17 86.00
N ASN A 18 -42.36 -8.40 85.60
CA ASN A 18 -43.64 -8.14 86.30
C ASN A 18 -44.09 -6.68 86.52
N SER A 19 -45.37 -6.29 86.58
CA SER A 19 -46.70 -6.93 86.80
C SER A 19 -47.82 -5.95 86.30
N LEU A 20 -49.11 -6.26 86.09
CA LEU A 20 -50.23 -6.63 86.98
C LEU A 20 -51.42 -7.12 86.10
N ASN A 21 -52.07 -8.28 86.33
CA ASN A 21 -53.20 -8.64 87.23
C ASN A 21 -54.60 -8.03 86.94
N TYR A 22 -55.59 -8.89 86.59
CA TYR A 22 -56.89 -8.98 87.29
C TYR A 22 -57.57 -10.36 87.06
N LEU A 23 -58.30 -10.82 88.08
CA LEU A 23 -58.87 -12.15 88.32
C LEU A 23 -60.40 -12.07 88.30
N ASP A 24 -61.14 -13.13 87.91
CA ASP A 24 -62.17 -13.72 88.79
C ASP A 24 -62.68 -15.11 88.34
N LYS A 25 -63.12 -15.89 89.33
CA LYS A 25 -63.62 -17.29 89.28
C LYS A 25 -65.13 -17.35 89.54
N ASP A 26 -65.85 -18.38 89.07
CA ASP A 26 -66.60 -19.34 89.93
C ASP A 26 -67.28 -20.49 89.13
N PRO A 27 -67.24 -21.76 89.59
CA PRO A 27 -68.05 -22.89 89.11
C PRO A 27 -69.03 -23.44 90.19
N LEU A 28 -70.11 -24.16 89.78
CA LEU A 28 -70.83 -25.29 90.45
C LEU A 28 -72.37 -25.25 90.28
N ASN A 29 -72.98 -26.28 89.66
CA ASN A 29 -73.99 -27.22 90.25
C ASN A 29 -74.56 -28.22 89.17
N PRO A 30 -74.84 -29.51 89.47
CA PRO A 30 -75.15 -30.57 88.48
C PRO A 30 -76.60 -31.17 88.52
N ASN A 31 -77.03 -31.74 87.37
CA ASN A 31 -78.01 -32.85 87.14
C ASN A 31 -79.53 -32.69 87.47
N PRO A 32 -80.47 -33.56 86.98
CA PRO A 32 -80.72 -34.09 85.62
C PRO A 32 -82.25 -34.15 85.24
N THR A 33 -82.62 -34.25 83.94
CA THR A 33 -83.81 -35.02 83.46
C THR A 33 -83.80 -35.17 81.92
N ASP A 34 -83.92 -36.40 81.43
CA ASP A 34 -84.05 -36.92 80.04
C ASP A 34 -85.45 -37.61 79.92
N PRO A 35 -86.09 -37.97 78.77
CA PRO A 35 -85.74 -37.87 77.33
C PRO A 35 -86.84 -37.35 76.38
N GLY A 36 -86.44 -37.08 75.12
CA GLY A 36 -87.36 -36.90 73.98
C GLY A 36 -86.64 -36.62 72.65
N LEU A 37 -86.11 -37.68 72.02
CA LEU A 37 -85.44 -37.66 70.71
C LEU A 37 -86.37 -37.22 69.56
N GLN A 38 -85.99 -36.17 68.82
CA GLN A 38 -86.14 -36.08 67.36
C GLN A 38 -84.96 -35.30 66.72
N GLN A 39 -83.99 -36.07 66.22
CA GLN A 39 -83.27 -35.94 64.95
C GLN A 39 -82.70 -34.56 64.52
N LEU A 40 -81.39 -34.38 64.73
CA LEU A 40 -80.56 -33.40 64.00
C LEU A 40 -80.24 -33.93 62.58
N PRO A 41 -80.23 -33.10 61.52
CA PRO A 41 -79.63 -33.45 60.25
C PRO A 41 -78.09 -33.44 60.35
N SER A 42 -77.48 -34.34 59.60
CA SER A 42 -76.06 -34.66 59.46
C SER A 42 -75.18 -33.50 58.98
N LEU A 43 -74.05 -33.27 59.65
CA LEU A 43 -72.87 -32.61 59.09
C LEU A 43 -72.18 -33.54 58.08
N ASN A 44 -72.14 -33.16 56.82
CA ASN A 44 -71.12 -33.61 55.87
C ASN A 44 -70.95 -32.52 54.80
N VAL A 45 -70.37 -31.37 55.17
CA VAL A 45 -69.93 -30.35 54.20
C VAL A 45 -68.50 -30.71 53.78
N PRO A 46 -68.18 -30.81 52.47
CA PRO A 46 -66.80 -30.98 52.02
C PRO A 46 -65.92 -29.82 52.52
N ALA A 47 -64.64 -30.10 52.78
CA ALA A 47 -63.72 -29.05 53.23
C ALA A 47 -63.44 -28.06 52.07
N ASP A 48 -63.74 -26.78 52.29
CA ASP A 48 -63.45 -25.64 51.40
C ASP A 48 -62.06 -25.07 51.76
N TYR A 49 -61.19 -24.96 50.76
CA TYR A 49 -59.81 -24.46 50.90
C TYR A 49 -59.57 -23.13 50.15
N ALA A 50 -60.58 -22.56 49.48
CA ALA A 50 -60.45 -21.39 48.62
C ALA A 50 -61.61 -20.40 48.81
N GLY A 51 -61.32 -19.21 49.36
CA GLY A 51 -62.40 -18.29 49.74
C GLY A 51 -63.20 -17.67 48.57
N ASN A 52 -64.45 -17.35 48.87
CA ASN A 52 -65.46 -16.75 47.98
C ASN A 52 -65.24 -15.31 47.50
N THR A 53 -64.13 -14.66 47.85
CA THR A 53 -63.83 -13.28 47.45
C THR A 53 -62.34 -13.11 47.13
N LEU A 54 -61.98 -12.07 46.38
CA LEU A 54 -60.58 -11.72 46.12
C LEU A 54 -59.75 -11.50 47.40
N ALA A 55 -60.37 -11.01 48.48
CA ALA A 55 -59.71 -10.76 49.76
C ALA A 55 -59.43 -12.05 50.55
N THR A 56 -60.26 -13.07 50.36
CA THR A 56 -60.19 -14.37 51.03
C THR A 56 -59.60 -15.47 50.14
N ALA A 57 -59.07 -15.10 48.97
CA ALA A 57 -58.52 -16.02 47.98
C ALA A 57 -57.39 -16.88 48.57
N CYS A 58 -57.35 -18.16 48.19
CA CYS A 58 -56.27 -19.07 48.51
C CYS A 58 -54.94 -18.54 47.97
N ALA A 59 -53.94 -18.39 48.83
CA ALA A 59 -52.64 -17.86 48.46
C ALA A 59 -51.77 -18.94 47.81
N VAL A 60 -51.84 -19.04 46.47
CA VAL A 60 -50.99 -19.92 45.64
C VAL A 60 -49.53 -19.45 45.65
N GLY A 61 -49.32 -18.14 45.74
CA GLY A 61 -47.98 -17.55 45.69
C GLY A 61 -47.41 -17.49 44.27
N ARG A 62 -46.08 -17.49 44.12
CA ARG A 62 -45.44 -17.38 42.81
C ARG A 62 -45.49 -18.73 42.09
N LEU A 63 -46.04 -18.74 40.87
CA LEU A 63 -46.02 -19.94 40.03
C LEU A 63 -44.59 -20.17 39.53
N THR A 64 -43.95 -21.22 40.06
CA THR A 64 -42.61 -21.68 39.63
C THR A 64 -42.67 -23.05 38.94
N GLY A 65 -43.88 -23.54 38.65
CA GLY A 65 -44.18 -24.85 38.07
C GLY A 65 -45.69 -25.07 38.05
N SER A 66 -46.14 -26.23 37.55
CA SER A 66 -47.57 -26.60 37.62
C SER A 66 -47.97 -26.84 39.07
N GLN A 67 -49.04 -26.19 39.51
CA GLN A 67 -49.65 -26.41 40.81
C GLN A 67 -51.09 -26.89 40.62
N SER A 68 -51.51 -27.88 41.41
CA SER A 68 -52.85 -28.44 41.34
C SER A 68 -53.55 -28.38 42.69
N PHE A 69 -54.84 -28.04 42.65
CA PHE A 69 -55.71 -27.87 43.80
C PHE A 69 -56.98 -28.70 43.56
N ASN A 70 -57.49 -29.35 44.61
CA ASN A 70 -58.77 -30.02 44.55
C ASN A 70 -59.70 -29.33 45.53
N ASP A 71 -60.88 -28.95 45.07
CA ASP A 71 -61.90 -28.31 45.88
C ASP A 71 -63.29 -28.57 45.29
N TRP A 72 -64.31 -27.84 45.74
CA TRP A 72 -65.67 -27.95 45.22
C TRP A 72 -66.36 -26.59 45.15
N VAL A 73 -67.26 -26.43 44.17
CA VAL A 73 -68.20 -25.29 44.14
C VAL A 73 -69.64 -25.80 44.17
N GLY A 74 -70.51 -25.07 44.85
CA GLY A 74 -71.89 -25.45 45.04
C GLY A 74 -72.77 -24.35 45.62
N SER A 75 -74.02 -24.68 45.93
CA SER A 75 -75.02 -23.72 46.39
C SER A 75 -74.67 -23.02 47.72
N ALA A 76 -73.85 -23.67 48.55
CA ALA A 76 -73.31 -23.10 49.79
C ALA A 76 -71.90 -22.47 49.61
N ASP A 77 -71.25 -22.74 48.48
CA ASP A 77 -69.89 -22.29 48.15
C ASP A 77 -69.78 -21.91 46.66
N THR A 78 -70.20 -20.68 46.36
CA THR A 78 -70.47 -20.30 44.97
C THR A 78 -69.23 -19.99 44.15
N ASN A 79 -68.10 -19.71 44.79
CA ASN A 79 -66.89 -19.23 44.16
C ASN A 79 -65.64 -19.61 44.94
N ASP A 80 -64.60 -19.98 44.20
CA ASP A 80 -63.28 -20.23 44.77
C ASP A 80 -62.26 -19.34 44.07
N TYR A 81 -61.60 -18.47 44.83
CA TYR A 81 -60.55 -17.60 44.31
C TYR A 81 -59.17 -18.09 44.71
N TYR A 82 -58.26 -18.12 43.76
CA TYR A 82 -56.86 -18.49 43.92
C TYR A 82 -55.96 -17.33 43.48
N LYS A 83 -55.17 -16.80 44.40
CA LYS A 83 -54.27 -15.66 44.16
C LYS A 83 -52.86 -16.13 43.86
N PHE A 84 -52.35 -15.79 42.69
CA PHE A 84 -51.01 -16.18 42.25
C PHE A 84 -50.19 -15.01 41.68
N ASN A 85 -48.88 -15.18 41.62
CA ASN A 85 -47.94 -14.22 41.02
C ASN A 85 -47.17 -14.88 39.88
N VAL A 86 -46.96 -14.12 38.81
CA VAL A 86 -46.03 -14.44 37.73
C VAL A 86 -44.87 -13.46 37.84
N GLY A 87 -43.63 -13.96 37.92
CA GLY A 87 -42.44 -13.13 38.15
C GLY A 87 -41.88 -12.46 36.90
N THR A 88 -42.19 -12.99 35.72
CA THR A 88 -41.73 -12.54 34.40
C THR A 88 -42.85 -12.71 33.39
N GLN A 89 -42.69 -12.19 32.17
CA GLN A 89 -43.66 -12.49 31.13
C GLN A 89 -43.70 -14.01 30.88
N SER A 90 -44.89 -14.62 30.99
CA SER A 90 -45.07 -16.07 30.95
C SER A 90 -46.29 -16.47 30.14
N ASN A 91 -46.20 -17.63 29.48
CA ASN A 91 -47.35 -18.34 28.94
C ASN A 91 -48.06 -19.06 30.08
N PHE A 92 -49.25 -18.58 30.42
CA PHE A 92 -50.09 -19.09 31.49
C PHE A 92 -51.15 -20.04 30.93
N SER A 93 -51.36 -21.16 31.63
CA SER A 93 -52.49 -22.05 31.41
C SER A 93 -53.20 -22.37 32.73
N LEU A 94 -54.51 -22.48 32.63
CA LEU A 94 -55.41 -22.84 33.70
C LEU A 94 -56.34 -23.93 33.18
N SER A 95 -56.47 -25.04 33.90
CA SER A 95 -57.41 -26.12 33.55
C SER A 95 -58.24 -26.56 34.75
N LEU A 96 -59.50 -26.87 34.51
CA LEU A 96 -60.44 -27.38 35.50
C LEU A 96 -60.96 -28.74 35.03
N THR A 97 -60.80 -29.78 35.83
CA THR A 97 -61.17 -31.16 35.48
C THR A 97 -61.91 -31.84 36.65
N GLY A 98 -62.44 -33.04 36.42
CA GLY A 98 -63.08 -33.82 37.50
C GLY A 98 -64.50 -33.38 37.87
N LEU A 99 -65.16 -32.63 36.99
CA LEU A 99 -66.50 -32.10 37.22
C LEU A 99 -67.59 -33.19 37.17
N SER A 100 -68.53 -33.14 38.11
CA SER A 100 -69.78 -33.91 38.13
C SER A 100 -71.02 -33.06 37.81
N ALA A 101 -70.89 -31.73 37.88
CA ALA A 101 -71.89 -30.73 37.48
C ALA A 101 -71.18 -29.51 36.84
N ASP A 102 -71.93 -28.50 36.42
CA ASP A 102 -71.41 -27.40 35.59
C ASP A 102 -70.76 -26.30 36.44
N ALA A 103 -69.46 -26.07 36.21
CA ALA A 103 -68.65 -25.03 36.84
C ALA A 103 -67.70 -24.39 35.82
N ASN A 104 -67.55 -23.08 35.92
CA ASN A 104 -66.81 -22.26 34.96
C ASN A 104 -65.55 -21.65 35.60
N ILE A 105 -64.67 -21.10 34.75
CA ILE A 105 -63.41 -20.46 35.18
C ILE A 105 -63.25 -19.06 34.62
N GLU A 106 -62.69 -18.16 35.43
CA GLU A 106 -62.23 -16.82 35.04
C GLU A 106 -60.77 -16.61 35.47
N LEU A 107 -60.00 -15.98 34.58
CA LEU A 107 -58.69 -15.41 34.88
C LEU A 107 -58.85 -13.90 35.06
N LEU A 108 -58.35 -13.35 36.17
CA LEU A 108 -58.55 -11.97 36.59
C LEU A 108 -57.21 -11.25 36.81
N ASN A 109 -57.19 -9.94 36.55
CA ASN A 109 -56.08 -9.06 36.90
C ASN A 109 -56.05 -8.72 38.39
N SER A 110 -55.00 -8.01 38.85
CA SER A 110 -54.82 -7.65 40.26
C SER A 110 -55.97 -6.82 40.87
N SER A 111 -56.76 -6.11 40.05
CA SER A 111 -57.91 -5.30 40.45
C SER A 111 -59.24 -6.07 40.37
N GLY A 112 -59.22 -7.37 40.02
CA GLY A 112 -60.42 -8.20 39.87
C GLY A 112 -61.11 -8.11 38.50
N GLY A 113 -60.53 -7.40 37.53
CA GLY A 113 -61.07 -7.33 36.17
C GLY A 113 -60.77 -8.61 35.38
N VAL A 114 -61.77 -9.12 34.63
CA VAL A 114 -61.63 -10.35 33.83
C VAL A 114 -60.67 -10.14 32.66
N ILE A 115 -59.63 -10.97 32.60
CA ILE A 115 -58.69 -11.09 31.48
C ILE A 115 -59.21 -12.11 30.47
N SER A 116 -59.65 -13.28 30.94
CA SER A 116 -60.16 -14.37 30.11
C SER A 116 -61.14 -15.25 30.89
N ARG A 117 -62.00 -16.01 30.21
CA ARG A 117 -62.97 -16.93 30.82
C ARG A 117 -63.19 -18.18 29.96
N SER A 118 -63.60 -19.27 30.58
CA SER A 118 -64.12 -20.47 29.91
C SER A 118 -65.46 -20.86 30.54
N THR A 119 -66.44 -21.18 29.70
CA THR A 119 -67.83 -21.49 30.11
C THR A 119 -68.42 -22.62 29.27
N VAL A 120 -67.66 -23.71 29.12
CA VAL A 120 -68.07 -24.90 28.37
C VAL A 120 -69.18 -25.63 29.15
N VAL A 121 -70.35 -25.73 28.52
CA VAL A 121 -71.56 -26.27 29.16
C VAL A 121 -71.38 -27.73 29.64
N GLY A 122 -71.97 -28.03 30.80
CA GLY A 122 -72.05 -29.37 31.37
C GLY A 122 -70.83 -29.71 32.24
N ASN A 123 -70.49 -30.99 32.36
CA ASN A 123 -69.38 -31.45 33.19
C ASN A 123 -68.06 -31.63 32.41
N THR A 124 -67.92 -30.92 31.29
CA THR A 124 -66.72 -30.98 30.45
C THR A 124 -65.60 -30.18 31.12
N SER A 125 -64.35 -30.58 30.91
CA SER A 125 -63.21 -29.82 31.45
C SER A 125 -63.10 -28.42 30.85
N GLU A 126 -62.73 -27.45 31.68
CA GLU A 126 -62.52 -26.06 31.27
C GLU A 126 -61.04 -25.76 31.07
N SER A 127 -60.71 -24.83 30.17
CA SER A 127 -59.33 -24.37 30.04
C SER A 127 -59.20 -22.92 29.58
N ILE A 128 -58.19 -22.23 30.10
CA ILE A 128 -57.76 -20.89 29.67
C ILE A 128 -56.27 -20.96 29.35
N THR A 129 -55.85 -20.34 28.25
CA THR A 129 -54.44 -20.01 28.00
C THR A 129 -54.31 -18.51 27.75
N SER A 130 -53.25 -17.88 28.26
CA SER A 130 -53.02 -16.44 28.11
C SER A 130 -51.54 -16.13 28.33
N GLN A 131 -51.04 -15.05 27.73
CA GLN A 131 -49.71 -14.54 28.06
C GLN A 131 -49.83 -13.46 29.11
N LEU A 132 -49.16 -13.63 30.25
CA LEU A 132 -49.23 -12.71 31.38
C LEU A 132 -47.88 -12.02 31.56
N SER A 133 -47.89 -10.71 31.74
CA SER A 133 -46.70 -9.97 32.19
C SER A 133 -46.38 -10.29 33.66
N ALA A 134 -45.23 -9.83 34.15
CA ALA A 134 -44.92 -9.94 35.58
C ALA A 134 -45.99 -9.21 36.41
N GLY A 135 -46.59 -9.88 37.39
CA GLY A 135 -47.71 -9.31 38.13
C GLY A 135 -48.48 -10.31 39.00
N THR A 136 -49.46 -9.79 39.74
CA THR A 136 -50.37 -10.58 40.57
C THR A 136 -51.70 -10.77 39.85
N TYR A 137 -52.23 -11.99 39.89
CA TYR A 137 -53.42 -12.44 39.17
C TYR A 137 -54.29 -13.32 40.06
N TYR A 138 -55.54 -13.52 39.66
CA TYR A 138 -56.45 -14.43 40.34
C TYR A 138 -57.09 -15.40 39.34
N ALA A 139 -57.22 -16.65 39.74
CA ALA A 139 -58.07 -17.64 39.11
C ALA A 139 -59.35 -17.77 39.92
N ARG A 140 -60.52 -17.72 39.28
CA ARG A 140 -61.82 -17.90 39.92
C ARG A 140 -62.48 -19.14 39.32
N VAL A 141 -62.84 -20.09 40.15
CA VAL A 141 -63.78 -21.17 39.82
C VAL A 141 -65.15 -20.74 40.36
N TYR A 142 -66.23 -20.89 39.59
CA TYR A 142 -67.56 -20.53 40.08
C TYR A 142 -68.63 -21.49 39.58
N GLN A 143 -69.58 -21.76 40.45
CA GLN A 143 -70.70 -22.64 40.14
C GLN A 143 -71.56 -22.04 39.02
N TYR A 144 -71.90 -22.86 38.02
CA TYR A 144 -72.92 -22.51 37.04
C TYR A 144 -74.22 -23.29 37.27
N SER A 145 -74.13 -24.61 37.50
CA SER A 145 -75.29 -25.45 37.83
C SER A 145 -74.91 -26.76 38.52
N GLY A 146 -75.51 -27.03 39.69
CA GLY A 146 -75.28 -28.23 40.49
C GLY A 146 -73.97 -28.19 41.27
N ASP A 147 -73.90 -28.93 42.37
CA ASP A 147 -72.70 -28.97 43.21
C ASP A 147 -71.67 -29.93 42.56
N THR A 148 -70.41 -29.51 42.48
CA THR A 148 -69.35 -30.29 41.82
C THR A 148 -68.02 -30.14 42.53
N ASN A 149 -67.33 -31.26 42.70
CA ASN A 149 -65.89 -31.24 42.99
C ASN A 149 -65.13 -30.90 41.71
N TYR A 150 -63.89 -30.43 41.85
CA TYR A 150 -63.00 -30.19 40.73
C TYR A 150 -61.54 -30.41 41.11
N SER A 151 -60.71 -30.52 40.08
CA SER A 151 -59.26 -30.40 40.14
C SER A 151 -58.81 -29.24 39.24
N LEU A 152 -58.30 -28.18 39.86
CA LEU A 152 -57.78 -26.98 39.20
C LEU A 152 -56.26 -27.11 39.04
N SER A 153 -55.75 -26.90 37.84
CA SER A 153 -54.32 -26.83 37.57
C SER A 153 -53.95 -25.45 37.04
N LEU A 154 -52.94 -24.83 37.65
CA LEU A 154 -52.37 -23.54 37.26
C LEU A 154 -50.91 -23.75 36.84
N ASN A 155 -50.55 -23.28 35.66
CA ASN A 155 -49.18 -23.34 35.15
C ASN A 155 -48.79 -22.02 34.50
N ALA A 156 -47.57 -21.57 34.75
CA ALA A 156 -46.97 -20.44 34.05
C ALA A 156 -45.56 -20.83 33.63
N THR A 157 -45.26 -20.74 32.34
CA THR A 157 -43.92 -20.94 31.78
C THR A 157 -43.40 -19.59 31.30
N ALA A 158 -42.26 -19.16 31.84
CA ALA A 158 -41.62 -17.92 31.39
C ALA A 158 -41.34 -17.97 29.88
N VAL A 159 -41.51 -16.83 29.21
CA VAL A 159 -41.20 -16.71 27.78
C VAL A 159 -39.68 -16.63 27.65
N ASP A 160 -39.12 -17.58 26.91
CA ASP A 160 -37.72 -17.59 26.48
C ASP A 160 -37.62 -16.89 25.11
N TYR A 161 -36.78 -15.85 25.01
CA TYR A 161 -36.51 -15.14 23.76
C TYR A 161 -35.14 -15.48 23.14
N ALA A 162 -34.26 -16.18 23.86
CA ALA A 162 -32.89 -16.43 23.46
C ALA A 162 -32.54 -17.92 23.64
N GLY A 163 -32.45 -18.65 22.53
CA GLY A 163 -32.33 -20.10 22.61
C GLY A 163 -31.02 -20.62 23.23
N ASN A 164 -31.10 -21.87 23.69
CA ASN A 164 -30.03 -22.61 24.40
C ASN A 164 -28.81 -23.04 23.57
N THR A 165 -28.73 -22.67 22.30
CA THR A 165 -27.64 -23.09 21.40
C THR A 165 -27.23 -21.95 20.47
N LEU A 166 -26.04 -22.05 19.88
CA LEU A 166 -25.56 -21.08 18.88
C LEU A 166 -26.50 -20.95 17.66
N THR A 167 -27.17 -22.03 17.27
CA THR A 167 -28.09 -22.04 16.11
C THR A 167 -29.44 -21.40 16.42
N THR A 168 -29.87 -21.44 17.69
CA THR A 168 -31.12 -20.83 18.16
C THR A 168 -30.90 -19.49 18.85
N ALA A 169 -29.70 -18.93 18.74
CA ALA A 169 -29.33 -17.67 19.36
C ALA A 169 -30.20 -16.51 18.87
N ARG A 170 -30.59 -15.62 19.79
CA ARG A 170 -31.30 -14.39 19.46
C ARG A 170 -30.41 -13.47 18.62
N ALA A 171 -30.85 -13.14 17.41
CA ALA A 171 -30.12 -12.25 16.51
C ALA A 171 -30.24 -10.78 16.94
N VAL A 172 -29.14 -10.21 17.41
CA VAL A 172 -29.00 -8.78 17.75
C VAL A 172 -28.72 -7.94 16.50
N GLY A 173 -28.03 -8.53 15.51
CA GLY A 173 -27.56 -7.80 14.32
C GLY A 173 -26.25 -7.05 14.57
N THR A 174 -25.96 -6.02 13.77
CA THR A 174 -24.75 -5.21 13.93
C THR A 174 -24.87 -4.26 15.12
N LEU A 175 -23.89 -4.27 16.01
CA LEU A 175 -23.80 -3.29 17.09
C LEU A 175 -23.35 -1.92 16.53
N THR A 176 -24.32 -1.02 16.35
CA THR A 176 -24.10 0.39 15.94
C THR A 176 -24.25 1.38 17.09
N GLY A 177 -24.51 0.87 18.30
CA GLY A 177 -24.71 1.57 19.55
C GLY A 177 -25.07 0.58 20.65
N THR A 178 -25.37 1.06 21.86
CA THR A 178 -25.76 0.20 22.98
C THR A 178 -27.13 -0.44 22.75
N GLN A 179 -27.20 -1.76 22.81
CA GLN A 179 -28.43 -2.56 22.74
C GLN A 179 -28.69 -3.23 24.09
N SER A 180 -29.95 -3.34 24.52
CA SER A 180 -30.30 -3.94 25.82
C SER A 180 -31.45 -4.95 25.70
N PHE A 181 -31.35 -6.04 26.46
CA PHE A 181 -32.25 -7.19 26.42
C PHE A 181 -32.58 -7.65 27.84
N ASN A 182 -33.79 -8.14 28.07
CA ASN A 182 -34.18 -8.79 29.32
C ASN A 182 -34.59 -10.23 29.02
N ASP A 183 -34.14 -11.17 29.86
CA ASP A 183 -34.45 -12.59 29.75
C ASP A 183 -34.22 -13.31 31.10
N TRP A 184 -34.21 -14.65 31.12
CA TRP A 184 -33.96 -15.43 32.32
C TRP A 184 -33.22 -16.74 32.01
N VAL A 185 -32.35 -17.16 32.94
CA VAL A 185 -31.74 -18.49 32.92
C VAL A 185 -32.10 -19.27 34.18
N GLY A 186 -32.18 -20.59 34.07
CA GLY A 186 -32.55 -21.48 35.15
C GLY A 186 -32.49 -22.96 34.77
N ARG A 187 -33.00 -23.83 35.65
CA ARG A 187 -32.88 -25.29 35.46
C ARG A 187 -33.56 -25.82 34.18
N ALA A 188 -34.62 -25.16 33.74
CA ALA A 188 -35.35 -25.52 32.52
C ALA A 188 -34.82 -24.76 31.29
N ASP A 189 -34.03 -23.72 31.50
CA ASP A 189 -33.49 -22.84 30.47
C ASP A 189 -32.04 -22.46 30.82
N THR A 190 -31.13 -23.36 30.51
CA THR A 190 -29.79 -23.32 31.11
C THR A 190 -28.87 -22.28 30.49
N ASN A 191 -29.18 -21.81 29.28
CA ASN A 191 -28.35 -20.92 28.50
C ASN A 191 -29.19 -20.03 27.58
N ASP A 192 -28.77 -18.79 27.47
CA ASP A 192 -29.32 -17.85 26.52
C ASP A 192 -28.19 -17.38 25.60
N TYR A 193 -28.30 -17.68 24.30
CA TYR A 193 -27.34 -17.22 23.31
C TYR A 193 -27.84 -16.01 22.53
N TYR A 194 -26.98 -15.01 22.39
CA TYR A 194 -27.19 -13.81 21.58
C TYR A 194 -26.14 -13.76 20.49
N SER A 195 -26.53 -13.55 19.23
CA SER A 195 -25.60 -13.40 18.10
C SER A 195 -25.53 -11.95 17.64
N PHE A 196 -24.34 -11.41 17.46
CA PHE A 196 -24.13 -10.03 17.03
C PHE A 196 -22.95 -9.91 16.05
N ASN A 197 -22.97 -8.85 15.25
CA ASN A 197 -21.89 -8.54 14.32
C ASN A 197 -21.15 -7.27 14.75
N VAL A 198 -19.83 -7.28 14.54
CA VAL A 198 -18.99 -6.10 14.58
C VAL A 198 -18.41 -5.92 13.17
N GLU A 199 -18.60 -4.74 12.56
CA GLU A 199 -18.21 -4.50 11.17
C GLU A 199 -16.72 -4.18 10.99
N ARG A 200 -16.05 -3.75 12.06
CA ARG A 200 -14.64 -3.35 12.08
C ARG A 200 -14.06 -3.54 13.47
N GLN A 201 -12.74 -3.40 13.62
CA GLN A 201 -12.13 -3.53 14.93
C GLN A 201 -12.74 -2.54 15.93
N SER A 202 -13.28 -3.05 17.03
CA SER A 202 -14.08 -2.26 17.99
C SER A 202 -13.81 -2.68 19.43
N ASN A 203 -13.90 -1.73 20.35
CA ASN A 203 -13.95 -1.96 21.78
C ASN A 203 -15.36 -2.40 22.18
N PHE A 204 -15.53 -3.71 22.38
CA PHE A 204 -16.76 -4.32 22.84
C PHE A 204 -16.86 -4.27 24.36
N SER A 205 -18.06 -3.97 24.86
CA SER A 205 -18.41 -4.06 26.26
C SER A 205 -19.77 -4.74 26.43
N LEU A 206 -19.84 -5.61 27.44
CA LEU A 206 -21.03 -6.30 27.90
C LEU A 206 -21.24 -6.00 29.38
N SER A 207 -22.49 -5.84 29.79
CA SER A 207 -22.91 -5.81 31.19
C SER A 207 -24.18 -6.64 31.40
N LEU A 208 -24.18 -7.50 32.42
CA LEU A 208 -25.35 -8.27 32.88
C LEU A 208 -25.75 -7.79 34.27
N THR A 209 -26.99 -7.34 34.43
CA THR A 209 -27.50 -6.77 35.68
C THR A 209 -28.87 -7.36 36.05
N GLY A 210 -29.44 -7.01 37.20
CA GLY A 210 -30.79 -7.42 37.60
C GLY A 210 -30.92 -8.88 38.06
N LEU A 211 -29.81 -9.48 38.49
CA LEU A 211 -29.76 -10.86 38.96
C LEU A 211 -30.42 -11.03 40.33
N SER A 212 -31.17 -12.12 40.48
CA SER A 212 -31.81 -12.60 41.73
C SER A 212 -31.25 -13.95 42.20
N ALA A 213 -30.47 -14.60 41.34
CA ALA A 213 -29.62 -15.77 41.62
C ALA A 213 -28.41 -15.72 40.68
N ASP A 214 -27.52 -16.71 40.77
CA ASP A 214 -26.18 -16.67 40.15
C ASP A 214 -26.22 -17.09 38.67
N ALA A 215 -25.75 -16.19 37.80
CA ALA A 215 -25.62 -16.41 36.37
C ALA A 215 -24.34 -15.75 35.84
N ASP A 216 -23.61 -16.51 35.02
CA ASP A 216 -22.34 -16.12 34.45
C ASP A 216 -22.52 -15.71 32.98
N VAL A 217 -21.49 -15.06 32.41
CA VAL A 217 -21.44 -14.72 30.99
C VAL A 217 -20.17 -15.19 30.30
N GLN A 218 -20.32 -15.58 29.04
CA GLN A 218 -19.24 -15.89 28.10
C GLN A 218 -19.41 -15.07 26.81
N LEU A 219 -18.30 -14.56 26.31
CA LEU A 219 -18.15 -14.05 24.95
C LEU A 219 -17.49 -15.14 24.10
N LEU A 220 -18.06 -15.45 22.94
CA LEU A 220 -17.60 -16.52 22.06
C LEU A 220 -17.39 -16.03 20.63
N ASN A 221 -16.49 -16.69 19.91
CA ASN A 221 -16.29 -16.48 18.47
C ASN A 221 -17.37 -17.20 17.64
N SER A 222 -17.29 -17.07 16.31
CA SER A 222 -18.25 -17.67 15.38
C SER A 222 -18.30 -19.21 15.41
N SER A 223 -17.25 -19.88 15.88
CA SER A 223 -17.22 -21.34 16.05
C SER A 223 -17.67 -21.81 17.43
N GLY A 224 -18.08 -20.89 18.33
CA GLY A 224 -18.50 -21.23 19.68
C GLY A 224 -17.36 -21.41 20.68
N THR A 225 -16.14 -21.01 20.33
CA THR A 225 -15.00 -21.02 21.27
C THR A 225 -15.07 -19.79 22.17
N VAL A 226 -14.88 -19.99 23.48
CA VAL A 226 -14.88 -18.89 24.46
C VAL A 226 -13.66 -17.99 24.24
N ILE A 227 -13.93 -16.70 24.07
CA ILE A 227 -12.93 -15.62 23.99
C ILE A 227 -12.67 -15.05 25.40
N SER A 228 -13.73 -14.85 26.18
CA SER A 228 -13.65 -14.28 27.53
C SER A 228 -14.88 -14.70 28.34
N SER A 229 -14.76 -14.72 29.66
CA SER A 229 -15.87 -14.98 30.58
C SER A 229 -15.85 -14.02 31.77
N SER A 230 -16.98 -13.90 32.45
CA SER A 230 -17.12 -13.28 33.76
C SER A 230 -18.02 -14.18 34.61
N THR A 231 -17.59 -14.46 35.85
CA THR A 231 -18.21 -15.44 36.76
C THR A 231 -18.28 -14.90 38.19
N ALA A 232 -18.78 -13.67 38.34
CA ALA A 232 -18.90 -12.97 39.60
C ALA A 232 -20.10 -13.50 40.40
N GLY A 233 -19.83 -14.38 41.37
CA GLY A 233 -20.90 -15.11 42.05
C GLY A 233 -21.97 -14.28 42.77
N GLY A 234 -23.08 -14.96 43.07
CA GLY A 234 -24.24 -14.43 43.78
C GLY A 234 -25.14 -13.58 42.88
N THR A 235 -25.45 -12.34 43.28
CA THR A 235 -26.28 -11.41 42.48
C THR A 235 -25.45 -10.24 41.95
N THR A 236 -24.13 -10.41 41.88
CA THR A 236 -23.21 -9.39 41.40
C THR A 236 -23.38 -9.23 39.89
N SER A 237 -23.27 -8.01 39.38
CA SER A 237 -23.37 -7.78 37.94
C SER A 237 -22.14 -8.33 37.20
N GLU A 238 -22.35 -8.96 36.06
CA GLU A 238 -21.27 -9.43 35.19
C GLU A 238 -20.84 -8.35 34.21
N SER A 239 -19.55 -8.34 33.84
CA SER A 239 -19.08 -7.45 32.78
C SER A 239 -17.91 -8.05 32.00
N ILE A 240 -17.86 -7.77 30.70
CA ILE A 240 -16.74 -8.14 29.83
C ILE A 240 -16.38 -6.92 28.97
N THR A 241 -15.10 -6.61 28.86
CA THR A 241 -14.57 -5.64 27.89
C THR A 241 -13.45 -6.27 27.06
N ARG A 242 -13.59 -6.25 25.74
CA ARG A 242 -12.61 -6.82 24.80
C ARG A 242 -12.56 -6.04 23.50
N GLN A 243 -11.39 -5.98 22.86
CA GLN A 243 -11.28 -5.52 21.50
C GLN A 243 -11.58 -6.67 20.55
N LEU A 244 -12.54 -6.49 19.65
CA LEU A 244 -12.99 -7.50 18.69
C LEU A 244 -12.68 -7.05 17.28
N SER A 245 -12.15 -7.93 16.46
CA SER A 245 -12.02 -7.72 15.00
C SER A 245 -13.38 -7.80 14.32
N ALA A 246 -13.47 -7.38 13.05
CA ALA A 246 -14.68 -7.56 12.26
C ALA A 246 -15.12 -9.03 12.23
N GLY A 247 -16.40 -9.30 12.46
CA GLY A 247 -16.94 -10.67 12.45
C GLY A 247 -18.22 -10.83 13.27
N THR A 248 -18.71 -12.07 13.27
CA THR A 248 -19.86 -12.52 14.05
C THR A 248 -19.41 -13.15 15.36
N TYR A 249 -20.05 -12.74 16.45
CA TYR A 249 -19.75 -13.17 17.81
C TYR A 249 -21.02 -13.58 18.53
N TYR A 250 -20.85 -14.28 19.64
CA TYR A 250 -21.94 -14.71 20.49
C TYR A 250 -21.70 -14.31 21.94
N VAL A 251 -22.78 -13.97 22.65
CA VAL A 251 -22.81 -13.92 24.10
C VAL A 251 -23.63 -15.10 24.57
N ARG A 252 -23.11 -15.83 25.56
CA ARG A 252 -23.85 -16.84 26.30
C ARG A 252 -24.03 -16.34 27.73
N VAL A 253 -25.27 -16.16 28.14
CA VAL A 253 -25.62 -16.06 29.57
C VAL A 253 -25.97 -17.47 30.01
N TYR A 254 -25.45 -17.97 31.13
CA TYR A 254 -25.77 -19.31 31.58
C TYR A 254 -25.94 -19.38 33.09
N GLN A 255 -26.85 -20.25 33.52
CA GLN A 255 -27.12 -20.45 34.93
C GLN A 255 -25.87 -21.02 35.63
N TYR A 256 -25.45 -20.37 36.72
CA TYR A 256 -24.51 -20.96 37.67
C TYR A 256 -25.28 -21.61 38.84
N SER A 257 -26.20 -20.88 39.48
CA SER A 257 -27.02 -21.39 40.58
C SER A 257 -28.33 -20.65 40.75
N GLY A 258 -29.44 -21.39 40.87
CA GLY A 258 -30.78 -20.83 41.04
C GLY A 258 -31.34 -20.22 39.75
N ASN A 259 -32.65 -20.03 39.68
CA ASN A 259 -33.26 -19.41 38.50
C ASN A 259 -33.20 -17.89 38.68
N THR A 260 -32.74 -17.16 37.67
CA THR A 260 -32.62 -15.71 37.72
C THR A 260 -33.06 -15.05 36.42
N THR A 261 -33.72 -13.91 36.56
CA THR A 261 -33.87 -12.94 35.47
C THR A 261 -32.62 -12.09 35.33
N TYR A 262 -32.45 -11.45 34.17
CA TYR A 262 -31.37 -10.50 33.97
C TYR A 262 -31.74 -9.39 32.97
N SER A 263 -30.91 -8.36 32.95
CA SER A 263 -30.83 -7.33 31.91
C SER A 263 -29.42 -7.29 31.32
N LEU A 264 -29.29 -7.63 30.03
CA LEU A 264 -28.05 -7.70 29.27
C LEU A 264 -27.91 -6.45 28.40
N SER A 265 -26.79 -5.74 28.51
CA SER A 265 -26.43 -4.61 27.66
C SER A 265 -25.16 -4.90 26.86
N LEU A 266 -25.20 -4.65 25.56
CA LEU A 266 -24.10 -4.89 24.61
C LEU A 266 -23.76 -3.61 23.85
N THR A 267 -22.49 -3.25 23.76
CA THR A 267 -22.02 -2.12 22.95
C THR A 267 -20.67 -2.43 22.30
N ALA A 268 -20.42 -1.85 21.13
CA ALA A 268 -19.14 -1.91 20.45
C ALA A 268 -18.83 -0.53 19.85
N THR A 269 -17.72 0.07 20.27
CA THR A 269 -17.24 1.34 19.73
C THR A 269 -16.05 1.09 18.82
N ALA A 270 -16.14 1.51 17.56
CA ALA A 270 -15.04 1.35 16.60
C ALA A 270 -13.76 2.01 17.13
N VAL A 271 -12.63 1.36 16.89
CA VAL A 271 -11.31 1.96 17.17
C VAL A 271 -11.01 2.98 16.07
N ASP A 272 -10.67 4.21 16.46
CA ASP A 272 -10.08 5.25 15.61
C ASP A 272 -8.56 5.17 15.78
N ASN A 273 -7.82 4.93 14.68
CA ASN A 273 -6.36 4.89 14.69
C ASN A 273 -5.73 6.14 14.05
N ALA A 274 -6.52 7.07 13.54
CA ALA A 274 -6.08 8.24 12.80
C ALA A 274 -6.81 9.49 13.30
N GLY A 275 -6.22 10.21 14.25
CA GLY A 275 -6.92 11.29 14.92
C GLY A 275 -7.42 12.43 14.01
N ASN A 276 -8.45 13.13 14.49
CA ASN A 276 -9.23 14.15 13.77
C ASN A 276 -8.56 15.51 13.52
N THR A 277 -7.29 15.66 13.85
CA THR A 277 -6.54 16.93 13.70
C THR A 277 -5.10 16.66 13.30
N THR A 278 -4.40 17.67 12.75
CA THR A 278 -2.96 17.57 12.45
C THR A 278 -2.11 17.30 13.70
N ALA A 279 -2.56 17.72 14.89
CA ALA A 279 -1.86 17.48 16.15
C ALA A 279 -1.96 16.02 16.64
N THR A 280 -3.09 15.37 16.35
CA THR A 280 -3.39 13.98 16.72
C THR A 280 -3.20 13.02 15.54
N ALA A 281 -2.60 13.48 14.45
CA ALA A 281 -2.41 12.71 13.23
C ALA A 281 -1.60 11.44 13.50
N ARG A 282 -1.99 10.34 12.85
CA ARG A 282 -1.23 9.09 12.89
C ARG A 282 0.15 9.31 12.27
N ALA A 283 1.20 8.99 13.02
CA ALA A 283 2.57 9.08 12.53
C ALA A 283 2.86 7.92 11.56
N VAL A 284 3.06 8.26 10.29
CA VAL A 284 3.55 7.34 9.25
C VAL A 284 5.07 7.25 9.27
N GLY A 285 5.74 8.37 9.54
CA GLY A 285 7.20 8.48 9.46
C GLY A 285 7.69 8.78 8.04
N ALA A 286 8.93 8.41 7.74
CA ALA A 286 9.53 8.60 6.42
C ALA A 286 8.94 7.61 5.40
N LEU A 287 8.60 8.09 4.20
CA LEU A 287 8.17 7.24 3.10
C LEU A 287 9.38 6.59 2.41
N THR A 288 9.96 5.57 3.04
CA THR A 288 11.06 4.75 2.49
C THR A 288 10.58 3.43 1.87
N ALA A 289 9.28 3.19 1.95
CA ALA A 289 8.57 2.07 1.34
C ALA A 289 7.10 2.48 1.14
N THR A 290 6.36 1.72 0.34
CA THR A 290 4.90 1.88 0.28
C THR A 290 4.28 1.59 1.64
N GLN A 291 3.56 2.55 2.21
CA GLN A 291 2.87 2.45 3.50
C GLN A 291 1.37 2.30 3.26
N SER A 292 0.75 1.29 3.89
CA SER A 292 -0.67 1.00 3.74
C SER A 292 -1.39 1.01 5.08
N PHE A 293 -2.56 1.63 5.10
CA PHE A 293 -3.40 1.79 6.29
C PHE A 293 -4.85 1.51 5.96
N SER A 294 -5.60 0.98 6.91
CA SER A 294 -7.06 0.89 6.81
C SER A 294 -7.66 1.58 8.03
N ASP A 295 -8.72 2.36 7.81
CA ASP A 295 -9.47 3.06 8.85
C ASP A 295 -10.87 3.41 8.35
N TRP A 296 -11.58 4.33 9.02
CA TRP A 296 -12.91 4.77 8.63
C TRP A 296 -13.16 6.24 9.00
N VAL A 297 -13.89 6.95 8.14
CA VAL A 297 -14.46 8.26 8.48
C VAL A 297 -15.98 8.18 8.53
N GLY A 298 -16.61 9.01 9.35
CA GLY A 298 -18.03 9.01 9.60
C GLY A 298 -18.49 10.15 10.51
N ARG A 299 -19.78 10.16 10.86
CA ARG A 299 -20.39 11.30 11.58
C ARG A 299 -19.75 11.60 12.94
N SER A 300 -19.26 10.57 13.63
CA SER A 300 -18.56 10.69 14.90
C SER A 300 -17.04 10.77 14.75
N ASP A 301 -16.53 10.52 13.54
CA ASP A 301 -15.11 10.47 13.20
C ASP A 301 -14.88 11.14 11.84
N THR A 302 -14.97 12.46 11.84
CA THR A 302 -15.19 13.22 10.60
C THR A 302 -13.96 13.32 9.70
N ASN A 303 -12.77 13.12 10.27
CA ASN A 303 -11.50 13.29 9.59
C ASN A 303 -10.45 12.33 10.12
N ASP A 304 -9.64 11.82 9.21
CA ASP A 304 -8.47 11.02 9.56
C ASP A 304 -7.22 11.72 9.03
N TYR A 305 -6.29 12.06 9.92
CA TYR A 305 -5.03 12.69 9.55
C TYR A 305 -3.85 11.72 9.66
N TYR A 306 -3.04 11.66 8.60
CA TYR A 306 -1.78 10.91 8.55
C TYR A 306 -0.63 11.88 8.35
N LYS A 307 0.40 11.80 9.19
CA LYS A 307 1.60 12.63 9.12
C LYS A 307 2.77 11.82 8.58
N PHE A 308 3.37 12.27 7.48
CA PHE A 308 4.50 11.61 6.85
C PHE A 308 5.62 12.59 6.53
N ASN A 309 6.83 12.06 6.37
CA ASN A 309 8.00 12.81 5.95
C ASN A 309 8.44 12.34 4.56
N VAL A 310 8.70 13.31 3.71
CA VAL A 310 9.46 13.12 2.48
C VAL A 310 10.87 13.55 2.80
N GLU A 311 11.82 12.62 2.87
CA GLU A 311 13.19 12.96 3.28
C GLU A 311 13.92 13.76 2.20
N ARG A 312 13.53 13.56 0.94
CA ARG A 312 14.17 14.11 -0.27
C ARG A 312 13.15 14.30 -1.37
N GLN A 313 13.44 15.18 -2.33
CA GLN A 313 12.49 15.45 -3.41
C GLN A 313 12.08 14.17 -4.15
N SER A 314 10.78 13.87 -4.17
CA SER A 314 10.25 12.65 -4.76
C SER A 314 8.82 12.87 -5.28
N LYS A 315 8.42 12.08 -6.28
CA LYS A 315 7.04 12.06 -6.77
C LYS A 315 6.20 11.19 -5.85
N PHE A 316 5.56 11.85 -4.90
CA PHE A 316 4.59 11.26 -4.00
C PHE A 316 3.33 10.83 -4.73
N SER A 317 2.82 9.65 -4.38
CA SER A 317 1.53 9.14 -4.81
C SER A 317 0.71 8.64 -3.63
N LEU A 318 -0.57 8.98 -3.63
CA LEU A 318 -1.59 8.56 -2.69
C LEU A 318 -2.70 7.83 -3.45
N SER A 319 -3.19 6.73 -2.87
CA SER A 319 -4.39 6.03 -3.32
C SER A 319 -5.31 5.74 -2.13
N LEU A 320 -6.59 6.09 -2.23
CA LEU A 320 -7.63 5.73 -1.27
C LEU A 320 -8.63 4.80 -1.95
N THR A 321 -8.80 3.61 -1.41
CA THR A 321 -9.64 2.54 -1.99
C THR A 321 -10.55 1.92 -0.94
N GLY A 322 -11.42 0.98 -1.32
CA GLY A 322 -12.24 0.22 -0.36
C GLY A 322 -13.39 1.01 0.27
N LEU A 323 -13.78 2.13 -0.34
CA LEU A 323 -14.86 3.00 0.09
C LEU A 323 -16.22 2.28 -0.02
N SER A 324 -16.98 2.27 1.09
CA SER A 324 -18.38 1.82 1.13
C SER A 324 -19.39 2.98 1.04
N ALA A 325 -18.91 4.20 1.20
CA ALA A 325 -19.59 5.46 0.91
C ALA A 325 -18.55 6.57 0.62
N ASP A 326 -19.05 7.75 0.28
CA ASP A 326 -18.25 8.87 -0.22
C ASP A 326 -17.35 9.52 0.84
N ALA A 327 -16.05 9.58 0.55
CA ALA A 327 -15.02 10.30 1.29
C ALA A 327 -13.97 10.84 0.34
N ASP A 328 -13.52 12.06 0.63
CA ASP A 328 -12.55 12.81 -0.17
C ASP A 328 -11.17 12.81 0.50
N VAL A 329 -10.14 13.21 -0.25
CA VAL A 329 -8.77 13.35 0.25
C VAL A 329 -8.12 14.69 -0.06
N GLN A 330 -7.31 15.17 0.90
CA GLN A 330 -6.45 16.34 0.76
C GLN A 330 -5.01 16.00 1.12
N LEU A 331 -4.08 16.50 0.33
CA LEU A 331 -2.66 16.57 0.64
C LEU A 331 -2.34 17.97 1.15
N LEU A 332 -1.74 18.07 2.33
CA LEU A 332 -1.48 19.31 3.06
C LEU A 332 0.03 19.49 3.30
N ASN A 333 0.47 20.75 3.34
CA ASN A 333 1.83 21.11 3.77
C ASN A 333 1.96 21.10 5.30
N SER A 334 3.16 21.40 5.82
CA SER A 334 3.46 21.40 7.26
C SER A 334 2.64 22.42 8.07
N SER A 335 2.13 23.49 7.46
CA SER A 335 1.28 24.50 8.09
C SER A 335 -0.22 24.20 7.97
N GLY A 336 -0.61 23.07 7.36
CA GLY A 336 -2.01 22.67 7.14
C GLY A 336 -2.66 23.26 5.89
N GLY A 337 -1.91 24.00 5.06
CA GLY A 337 -2.38 24.50 3.77
C GLY A 337 -2.53 23.38 2.74
N VAL A 338 -3.62 23.40 1.97
CA VAL A 338 -3.91 22.39 0.94
C VAL A 338 -2.97 22.55 -0.26
N ILE A 339 -2.20 21.51 -0.56
CA ILE A 339 -1.36 21.39 -1.77
C ILE A 339 -2.19 20.83 -2.93
N SER A 340 -2.99 19.79 -2.66
CA SER A 340 -3.82 19.12 -3.66
C SER A 340 -5.01 18.44 -3.00
N ARG A 341 -6.05 18.13 -3.78
CA ARG A 341 -7.22 17.35 -3.34
C ARG A 341 -7.70 16.42 -4.43
N SER A 342 -8.43 15.38 -4.04
CA SER A 342 -9.22 14.51 -4.92
C SER A 342 -10.60 14.33 -4.27
N THR A 343 -11.65 14.43 -5.08
CA THR A 343 -13.06 14.48 -4.64
C THR A 343 -13.96 13.70 -5.61
N ALA A 344 -13.55 12.50 -5.97
CA ALA A 344 -14.26 11.58 -6.83
C ALA A 344 -15.47 11.00 -6.08
N GLY A 345 -16.68 11.41 -6.46
CA GLY A 345 -17.88 11.05 -5.70
C GLY A 345 -18.23 9.56 -5.67
N GLY A 346 -19.08 9.18 -4.71
CA GLY A 346 -19.61 7.83 -4.55
C GLY A 346 -18.64 6.88 -3.85
N THR A 347 -18.30 5.76 -4.48
CA THR A 347 -17.33 4.77 -3.96
C THR A 347 -16.10 4.65 -4.86
N THR A 348 -15.87 5.65 -5.71
CA THR A 348 -14.73 5.69 -6.62
C THR A 348 -13.46 5.96 -5.81
N SER A 349 -12.37 5.27 -6.16
CA SER A 349 -11.08 5.47 -5.49
C SER A 349 -10.56 6.88 -5.69
N GLU A 350 -9.96 7.45 -4.64
CA GLU A 350 -9.30 8.74 -4.71
C GLU A 350 -7.80 8.58 -4.99
N SER A 351 -7.21 9.54 -5.71
CA SER A 351 -5.76 9.53 -5.92
C SER A 351 -5.16 10.92 -6.04
N ILE A 352 -3.93 11.07 -5.52
CA ILE A 352 -3.15 12.30 -5.66
C ILE A 352 -1.72 11.93 -6.05
N THR A 353 -1.17 12.60 -7.06
CA THR A 353 0.25 12.50 -7.42
C THR A 353 0.87 13.88 -7.50
N ARG A 354 1.94 14.12 -6.75
CA ARG A 354 2.65 15.42 -6.69
C ARG A 354 4.14 15.25 -6.49
N GLN A 355 4.93 16.15 -7.09
CA GLN A 355 6.33 16.34 -6.70
C GLN A 355 6.36 17.07 -5.36
N LEU A 356 6.98 16.46 -4.36
CA LEU A 356 7.15 17.04 -3.03
C LEU A 356 8.64 17.20 -2.75
N SER A 357 9.04 18.38 -2.28
CA SER A 357 10.38 18.61 -1.75
C SER A 357 10.55 17.91 -0.39
N ALA A 358 11.77 17.89 0.13
CA ALA A 358 12.02 17.39 1.48
C ALA A 358 11.19 18.18 2.51
N GLY A 359 10.48 17.46 3.40
CA GLY A 359 9.65 18.09 4.41
C GLY A 359 8.61 17.17 5.02
N THR A 360 7.85 17.73 5.97
CA THR A 360 6.72 17.07 6.62
C THR A 360 5.41 17.46 5.96
N TYR A 361 4.57 16.47 5.70
CA TYR A 361 3.29 16.60 5.01
C TYR A 361 2.19 15.86 5.76
N TYR A 362 0.95 16.21 5.44
CA TYR A 362 -0.21 15.51 5.99
C TYR A 362 -1.15 15.07 4.88
N VAL A 363 -1.75 13.90 5.06
CA VAL A 363 -2.95 13.49 4.34
C VAL A 363 -4.12 13.69 5.27
N ARG A 364 -5.18 14.31 4.78
CA ARG A 364 -6.48 14.37 5.43
C ARG A 364 -7.47 13.60 4.57
N ILE A 365 -8.09 12.59 5.16
CA ILE A 365 -9.27 11.92 4.61
C ILE A 365 -10.47 12.47 5.37
N TYR A 366 -11.56 12.81 4.70
CA TYR A 366 -12.72 13.35 5.38
C TYR A 366 -14.02 12.85 4.77
N GLN A 367 -14.99 12.63 5.64
CA GLN A 367 -16.30 12.14 5.24
C GLN A 367 -17.01 13.16 4.34
N TYR A 368 -17.55 12.70 3.21
CA TYR A 368 -18.45 13.50 2.37
C TYR A 368 -19.92 13.14 2.58
N SER A 369 -20.26 11.85 2.74
CA SER A 369 -21.66 11.40 2.85
C SER A 369 -21.99 10.56 4.10
N ARG A 370 -21.86 9.23 4.02
CA ARG A 370 -22.13 8.26 5.10
C ARG A 370 -20.81 7.78 5.69
N ASN A 371 -20.90 7.02 6.79
CA ASN A 371 -19.72 6.37 7.34
C ASN A 371 -19.16 5.42 6.28
N THR A 372 -17.86 5.50 6.05
CA THR A 372 -17.15 4.69 5.06
C THR A 372 -15.86 4.18 5.64
N THR A 373 -15.54 2.93 5.34
CA THR A 373 -14.21 2.36 5.58
C THR A 373 -13.33 2.67 4.38
N TYR A 374 -12.01 2.69 4.57
CA TYR A 374 -11.08 2.85 3.46
C TYR A 374 -9.80 2.05 3.65
N SER A 375 -9.05 1.96 2.56
CA SER A 375 -7.65 1.53 2.52
C SER A 375 -6.80 2.61 1.83
N LEU A 376 -5.94 3.26 2.60
CA LEU A 376 -5.00 4.29 2.19
C LEU A 376 -3.66 3.65 1.85
N SER A 377 -3.09 4.01 0.71
CA SER A 377 -1.71 3.69 0.33
C SER A 377 -0.94 4.96 0.02
N LEU A 378 0.22 5.12 0.65
CA LEU A 378 1.15 6.23 0.48
C LEU A 378 2.47 5.67 -0.07
N THR A 379 2.94 6.19 -1.19
CA THR A 379 4.18 5.74 -1.81
C THR A 379 4.94 6.91 -2.42
N ASP A 380 6.24 6.72 -2.59
CA ASP A 380 7.13 7.64 -3.28
C ASP A 380 7.71 6.94 -4.52
N TRP A 381 8.28 7.70 -5.45
CA TRP A 381 8.70 7.12 -6.74
C TRP A 381 9.81 6.08 -6.57
N TYR A 382 10.77 6.33 -5.67
CA TYR A 382 11.89 5.42 -5.47
C TYR A 382 11.39 4.08 -4.90
N SER A 383 10.59 4.11 -3.84
CA SER A 383 10.03 2.89 -3.22
C SER A 383 9.05 2.13 -4.11
N GLN A 384 8.40 2.82 -5.05
CA GLN A 384 7.47 2.21 -5.97
C GLN A 384 8.19 1.50 -7.13
N ASN A 385 9.31 2.04 -7.60
CA ASN A 385 9.94 1.61 -8.85
C ASN A 385 11.25 0.83 -8.64
N LEU A 386 11.90 1.00 -7.50
CA LEU A 386 13.16 0.34 -7.14
C LEU A 386 12.93 -0.71 -6.04
N ARG A 387 13.88 -1.63 -5.87
CA ARG A 387 13.76 -2.81 -4.99
C ARG A 387 14.93 -2.92 -4.00
N ASP A 388 16.13 -2.55 -4.42
CA ASP A 388 17.33 -2.60 -3.62
C ASP A 388 17.42 -1.40 -2.68
N ALA A 389 17.52 -1.68 -1.38
CA ALA A 389 17.46 -0.65 -0.35
C ALA A 389 18.63 0.35 -0.42
N GLN A 390 19.82 -0.10 -0.83
CA GLN A 390 21.00 0.76 -0.92
C GLN A 390 20.91 1.64 -2.16
N ILE A 391 20.53 1.09 -3.30
CA ILE A 391 20.29 1.88 -4.52
C ILE A 391 19.17 2.90 -4.30
N ILE A 392 18.08 2.54 -3.60
CA ILE A 392 17.01 3.49 -3.23
C ILE A 392 17.58 4.63 -2.40
N ALA A 393 18.30 4.31 -1.32
CA ALA A 393 18.84 5.32 -0.42
C ALA A 393 19.86 6.23 -1.10
N LEU A 394 20.76 5.67 -1.90
CA LEU A 394 21.80 6.43 -2.59
C LEU A 394 21.23 7.24 -3.76
N THR A 395 20.40 6.66 -4.61
CA THR A 395 19.81 7.38 -5.75
C THR A 395 18.95 8.54 -5.27
N SER A 396 18.08 8.30 -4.28
CA SER A 396 17.26 9.38 -3.72
C SER A 396 18.14 10.49 -3.14
N SER A 397 19.29 10.14 -2.55
CA SER A 397 20.29 11.08 -2.04
C SER A 397 20.93 11.94 -3.11
N LEU A 398 21.41 11.31 -4.17
CA LEU A 398 22.16 11.98 -5.22
C LEU A 398 21.23 12.83 -6.11
N ALA A 399 20.03 12.34 -6.40
CA ALA A 399 19.03 13.04 -7.19
C ALA A 399 18.23 14.12 -6.41
N ALA A 400 18.67 14.50 -5.21
CA ALA A 400 17.96 15.47 -4.37
C ALA A 400 17.89 16.87 -5.00
N ASP A 401 18.83 17.21 -5.88
CA ASP A 401 18.85 18.43 -6.69
C ASP A 401 18.02 18.31 -8.00
N GLY A 402 17.37 17.16 -8.22
CA GLY A 402 16.62 16.85 -9.43
C GLY A 402 17.48 16.44 -10.63
N ASN A 403 18.78 16.21 -10.44
CA ASN A 403 19.74 15.86 -11.48
C ASN A 403 20.46 14.54 -11.13
N LEU A 404 20.67 13.67 -12.12
CA LEU A 404 21.58 12.54 -12.00
C LEU A 404 22.76 12.79 -12.94
N SER A 405 23.82 13.36 -12.38
CA SER A 405 25.05 13.65 -13.09
C SER A 405 25.85 12.38 -13.44
N ARG A 406 26.90 12.54 -14.24
CA ARG A 406 27.87 11.47 -14.52
C ARG A 406 28.40 10.85 -13.21
N ASN A 407 28.76 11.68 -12.25
CA ASN A 407 29.35 11.21 -10.99
C ASN A 407 28.32 10.49 -10.13
N ASP A 408 27.07 10.92 -10.17
CA ASP A 408 25.98 10.24 -9.44
C ASP A 408 25.73 8.85 -10.01
N MET A 409 25.66 8.73 -11.34
CA MET A 409 25.50 7.44 -12.00
C MET A 409 26.70 6.50 -11.73
N ILE A 410 27.94 7.02 -11.76
CA ILE A 410 29.12 6.22 -11.38
C ILE A 410 29.00 5.73 -9.93
N ALA A 411 28.56 6.59 -9.00
CA ALA A 411 28.36 6.21 -7.61
C ALA A 411 27.30 5.11 -7.47
N ILE A 412 26.15 5.26 -8.14
CA ILE A 412 25.06 4.27 -8.15
C ILE A 412 25.52 2.93 -8.74
N PHE A 413 26.24 2.94 -9.87
CA PHE A 413 26.80 1.72 -10.44
C PHE A 413 27.82 1.04 -9.51
N ARG A 414 28.55 1.82 -8.71
CA ARG A 414 29.50 1.27 -7.74
C ARG A 414 28.83 0.74 -6.48
N ASP A 415 27.72 1.34 -6.08
CA ASP A 415 26.91 0.93 -4.93
C ASP A 415 26.30 -0.46 -5.15
N ALA A 416 25.83 -0.73 -6.37
CA ALA A 416 25.33 -2.05 -6.78
C ALA A 416 26.37 -3.20 -6.70
N LYS A 417 27.61 -2.94 -6.28
CA LYS A 417 28.68 -3.96 -6.14
C LYS A 417 28.82 -4.49 -4.71
N ASP A 418 28.03 -4.01 -3.77
CA ASP A 418 28.09 -4.31 -2.33
C ASP A 418 28.05 -5.81 -1.98
N GLY A 419 27.37 -6.62 -2.79
CA GLY A 419 27.34 -8.09 -2.69
C GLY A 419 28.48 -8.84 -3.39
N GLY A 420 29.44 -8.12 -4.01
CA GLY A 420 30.51 -8.68 -4.84
C GLY A 420 30.08 -9.13 -6.24
N VAL A 421 28.78 -9.36 -6.44
CA VAL A 421 28.12 -9.62 -7.71
C VAL A 421 26.89 -8.76 -7.84
N ILE A 422 26.53 -8.39 -9.07
CA ILE A 422 25.30 -7.67 -9.37
C ILE A 422 24.13 -8.64 -9.33
N ASN A 423 23.25 -8.51 -8.34
CA ASN A 423 22.08 -9.35 -8.16
C ASN A 423 20.90 -8.89 -9.05
N ALA A 424 19.81 -9.65 -9.03
CA ALA A 424 18.65 -9.37 -9.89
C ALA A 424 17.89 -8.08 -9.53
N ASN A 425 17.82 -7.71 -8.24
CA ASN A 425 17.18 -6.48 -7.80
C ASN A 425 18.01 -5.27 -8.23
N GLU A 426 19.32 -5.29 -7.97
CA GLU A 426 20.24 -4.23 -8.37
C GLU A 426 20.20 -4.00 -9.89
N LEU A 427 20.30 -5.07 -10.69
CA LEU A 427 20.22 -4.94 -12.15
C LEU A 427 18.89 -4.36 -12.60
N THR A 428 17.78 -4.76 -11.97
CA THR A 428 16.46 -4.22 -12.30
C THR A 428 16.37 -2.74 -11.97
N ASP A 429 16.94 -2.32 -10.85
CA ASP A 429 16.93 -0.92 -10.41
C ASP A 429 17.80 -0.05 -11.30
N LEU A 430 19.02 -0.48 -11.64
CA LEU A 430 19.88 0.22 -12.60
C LEU A 430 19.18 0.44 -13.95
N ARG A 431 18.50 -0.59 -14.47
CA ARG A 431 17.73 -0.48 -15.73
C ARG A 431 16.51 0.43 -15.57
N THR A 432 15.88 0.42 -14.41
CA THR A 432 14.75 1.30 -14.09
C THR A 432 15.18 2.76 -14.08
N LEU A 433 16.32 3.09 -13.46
CA LEU A 433 16.89 4.44 -13.45
C LEU A 433 17.20 4.94 -14.86
N VAL A 434 17.86 4.11 -15.67
CA VAL A 434 18.21 4.48 -17.06
C VAL A 434 16.97 4.70 -17.93
N SER A 435 15.99 3.79 -17.85
CA SER A 435 14.75 3.90 -18.64
C SER A 435 13.85 5.06 -18.21
N ASN A 436 13.94 5.48 -16.94
CA ASN A 436 13.23 6.64 -16.40
C ASN A 436 14.13 7.89 -16.32
N SER A 437 15.14 8.00 -17.18
CA SER A 437 16.04 9.17 -17.24
C SER A 437 15.34 10.51 -17.45
N THR A 438 14.08 10.55 -17.90
CA THR A 438 13.27 11.79 -18.00
C THR A 438 12.65 12.23 -16.68
N PHE A 439 12.63 11.35 -15.67
CA PHE A 439 12.24 11.71 -14.31
C PHE A 439 13.28 12.61 -13.65
N PHE A 440 14.54 12.49 -14.07
CA PHE A 440 15.67 13.26 -13.62
C PHE A 440 16.13 14.22 -14.71
N THR A 441 16.83 15.29 -14.34
CA THR A 441 17.71 15.97 -15.30
C THR A 441 18.92 15.07 -15.52
N MET A 442 19.23 14.72 -16.76
CA MET A 442 20.42 13.95 -17.12
C MET A 442 20.96 14.45 -18.45
N ALA A 443 22.27 14.64 -18.56
CA ALA A 443 22.89 14.93 -19.85
C ALA A 443 22.75 13.73 -20.79
N ASP A 444 22.56 13.97 -22.09
CA ASP A 444 22.36 12.91 -23.10
C ASP A 444 23.51 11.90 -23.09
N SER A 445 24.75 12.36 -22.94
CA SER A 445 25.92 11.50 -22.81
C SER A 445 25.82 10.56 -21.60
N VAL A 446 25.41 11.07 -20.43
CA VAL A 446 25.24 10.27 -19.22
C VAL A 446 24.14 9.23 -19.41
N LYS A 447 23.03 9.60 -20.04
CA LYS A 447 21.94 8.68 -20.35
C LYS A 447 22.39 7.55 -21.28
N VAL A 448 23.03 7.90 -22.40
CA VAL A 448 23.51 6.91 -23.39
C VAL A 448 24.56 6.00 -22.79
N LEU A 449 25.57 6.54 -22.12
CA LEU A 449 26.64 5.75 -21.50
C LEU A 449 26.12 4.85 -20.37
N SER A 450 25.20 5.35 -19.54
CA SER A 450 24.53 4.52 -18.51
C SER A 450 23.72 3.39 -19.15
N ASN A 451 23.09 3.63 -20.29
CA ASN A 451 22.37 2.59 -21.03
C ASN A 451 23.31 1.50 -21.55
N LYS A 452 24.49 1.85 -22.03
CA LYS A 452 25.51 0.88 -22.45
C LYS A 452 26.03 0.03 -21.29
N ILE A 453 26.06 0.57 -20.07
CA ILE A 453 26.44 -0.19 -18.86
C ILE A 453 25.30 -1.08 -18.35
N ALA A 454 24.11 -0.50 -18.10
CA ALA A 454 23.02 -1.19 -17.40
C ALA A 454 22.24 -2.19 -18.27
N ASN A 455 22.08 -1.87 -19.55
CA ASN A 455 21.36 -2.70 -20.51
C ASN A 455 22.34 -3.56 -21.30
N SER A 456 22.60 -3.18 -22.54
CA SER A 456 23.51 -3.90 -23.42
C SER A 456 24.05 -3.00 -24.51
N ASP A 457 25.29 -3.24 -24.89
CA ASP A 457 25.91 -2.66 -26.07
C ASP A 457 26.75 -3.73 -26.78
N VAL A 458 26.82 -3.68 -28.11
CA VAL A 458 27.61 -4.65 -28.89
C VAL A 458 29.11 -4.52 -28.60
N ALA A 459 29.58 -3.31 -28.28
CA ALA A 459 30.96 -3.04 -27.95
C ALA A 459 31.37 -3.69 -26.62
N ASN A 460 30.44 -3.89 -25.68
CA ASN A 460 30.73 -4.65 -24.45
C ASN A 460 31.09 -6.11 -24.76
N THR A 461 30.37 -6.72 -25.70
CA THR A 461 30.63 -8.12 -26.10
C THR A 461 31.95 -8.22 -26.86
N ARG A 462 32.21 -7.28 -27.78
CA ARG A 462 33.42 -7.28 -28.63
C ARG A 462 34.71 -7.01 -27.85
N SER A 463 34.63 -6.19 -26.81
CA SER A 463 35.77 -5.93 -25.91
C SER A 463 36.09 -7.11 -25.00
N GLY A 464 35.25 -8.15 -24.98
CA GLY A 464 35.38 -9.29 -24.07
C GLY A 464 34.95 -9.01 -22.63
N ILE A 465 34.53 -7.77 -22.30
CA ILE A 465 33.98 -7.43 -20.98
C ILE A 465 32.62 -8.09 -20.76
N GLY A 466 31.80 -8.16 -21.81
CA GLY A 466 30.44 -8.69 -21.80
C GLY A 466 29.39 -7.72 -21.22
N ASN A 467 28.12 -7.92 -21.59
CA ASN A 467 27.00 -7.15 -21.06
C ASN A 467 26.67 -7.53 -19.61
N LEU A 468 26.05 -6.61 -18.88
CA LEU A 468 25.64 -6.83 -17.50
C LEU A 468 24.41 -7.76 -17.39
N PHE A 469 24.50 -8.75 -16.52
CA PHE A 469 23.41 -9.68 -16.19
C PHE A 469 23.42 -10.01 -14.69
N ALA A 470 22.33 -10.59 -14.18
CA ALA A 470 22.26 -10.98 -12.77
C ALA A 470 23.29 -12.10 -12.50
N GLY A 471 24.25 -11.84 -11.63
CA GLY A 471 25.44 -12.66 -11.38
C GLY A 471 26.74 -12.08 -11.96
N SER A 472 26.69 -10.97 -12.71
CA SER A 472 27.89 -10.24 -13.16
C SER A 472 28.78 -9.85 -11.98
N SER A 473 30.10 -9.96 -12.12
CA SER A 473 31.02 -9.63 -11.02
C SER A 473 31.17 -8.12 -10.81
N ALA A 474 31.57 -7.71 -9.60
CA ALA A 474 31.98 -6.33 -9.32
C ALA A 474 33.12 -5.85 -10.25
N THR A 475 34.02 -6.75 -10.67
CA THR A 475 35.06 -6.46 -11.66
C THR A 475 34.47 -6.15 -13.04
N GLN A 476 33.48 -6.91 -13.49
CA GLN A 476 32.81 -6.64 -14.76
C GLN A 476 32.13 -5.26 -14.73
N MET A 477 31.45 -4.92 -13.64
CA MET A 477 30.87 -3.58 -13.45
C MET A 477 31.95 -2.49 -13.51
N GLU A 478 33.06 -2.62 -12.79
CA GLU A 478 34.12 -1.61 -12.80
C GLU A 478 34.79 -1.48 -14.19
N ASN A 479 34.93 -2.57 -14.94
CA ASN A 479 35.43 -2.54 -16.31
C ASN A 479 34.46 -1.81 -17.26
N LEU A 480 33.15 -2.00 -17.10
CA LEU A 480 32.13 -1.27 -17.87
C LEU A 480 32.09 0.22 -17.54
N ILE A 481 32.19 0.59 -16.25
CA ILE A 481 32.36 1.99 -15.82
C ILE A 481 33.66 2.55 -16.42
N GLY A 482 34.74 1.77 -16.35
CA GLY A 482 36.05 2.10 -16.91
C GLY A 482 35.98 2.42 -18.40
N LYS A 483 35.31 1.57 -19.18
CA LYS A 483 35.10 1.74 -20.63
C LYS A 483 34.27 2.98 -20.93
N TRP A 484 33.06 3.05 -20.39
CA TRP A 484 32.07 4.04 -20.85
C TRP A 484 32.19 5.40 -20.19
N PHE A 485 32.50 5.45 -18.89
CA PHE A 485 32.63 6.70 -18.17
C PHE A 485 34.06 7.18 -18.02
N LEU A 486 35.05 6.30 -17.84
CA LEU A 486 36.42 6.71 -17.51
C LEU A 486 37.40 6.68 -18.69
N GLY A 487 37.01 6.09 -19.83
CA GLY A 487 37.86 5.99 -21.02
C GLY A 487 39.11 5.12 -20.85
N ASN A 488 39.05 4.14 -19.94
CA ASN A 488 40.14 3.21 -19.65
C ASN A 488 40.30 2.11 -20.72
N ASP A 489 39.27 1.89 -21.54
CA ASP A 489 39.29 0.92 -22.63
C ASP A 489 39.92 1.54 -23.89
N ARG A 490 41.25 1.54 -23.91
CA ARG A 490 42.04 2.24 -24.93
C ARG A 490 42.19 1.40 -26.21
N PRO A 491 42.11 1.99 -27.41
CA PRO A 491 42.28 1.25 -28.66
C PRO A 491 43.63 0.53 -28.78
N ASP A 492 43.62 -0.65 -29.39
CA ASP A 492 44.84 -1.35 -29.78
C ASP A 492 45.68 -0.51 -30.76
N LEU A 493 47.01 -0.63 -30.62
CA LEU A 493 47.99 0.09 -31.44
C LEU A 493 48.38 -0.74 -32.67
N THR A 494 48.68 -0.09 -33.79
CA THR A 494 49.09 -0.73 -35.05
C THR A 494 50.52 -1.26 -35.01
N SER A 495 51.32 -0.83 -34.02
CA SER A 495 52.70 -1.28 -33.82
C SER A 495 53.02 -1.51 -32.35
N SER A 496 53.78 -2.57 -32.06
CA SER A 496 54.32 -2.87 -30.73
C SER A 496 55.41 -1.89 -30.28
N SER A 497 55.94 -1.06 -31.19
CA SER A 497 56.87 0.03 -30.85
C SER A 497 56.18 1.25 -30.23
N TYR A 498 54.86 1.33 -30.32
CA TYR A 498 54.07 2.42 -29.75
C TYR A 498 53.60 2.09 -28.34
N THR A 499 53.43 3.13 -27.52
CA THR A 499 52.92 2.99 -26.15
C THR A 499 51.94 4.11 -25.82
N TYR A 500 51.05 3.86 -24.88
CA TYR A 500 50.18 4.89 -24.31
C TYR A 500 50.92 5.70 -23.25
N SER A 501 51.05 7.00 -23.47
CA SER A 501 51.64 7.94 -22.51
C SER A 501 50.64 9.02 -22.12
N TYR A 502 50.65 9.45 -20.86
CA TYR A 502 49.87 10.61 -20.44
C TYR A 502 50.39 11.87 -21.14
N VAL A 503 49.51 12.63 -21.79
CA VAL A 503 49.88 13.85 -22.53
C VAL A 503 49.37 15.10 -21.81
N SER A 504 50.28 16.03 -21.54
CA SER A 504 50.01 17.37 -20.97
C SER A 504 49.40 18.31 -22.01
N GLY A 505 48.91 19.49 -21.60
CA GLY A 505 48.26 20.46 -22.50
C GLY A 505 46.75 20.63 -22.29
N SER A 506 46.08 21.25 -23.24
CA SER A 506 44.65 21.60 -23.15
C SER A 506 43.86 20.94 -24.28
N LEU A 507 42.54 20.78 -24.11
CA LEU A 507 41.68 20.30 -25.19
C LEU A 507 41.77 21.22 -26.40
N PHE A 508 41.58 22.53 -26.16
CA PHE A 508 41.80 23.61 -27.11
C PHE A 508 42.83 24.59 -26.49
N GLN A 509 43.86 24.98 -27.23
CA GLN A 509 44.95 25.87 -26.78
C GLN A 509 44.84 27.24 -27.44
N ASN A 510 44.77 27.29 -28.78
CA ASN A 510 44.71 28.55 -29.54
C ASN A 510 43.40 28.75 -30.33
N GLY A 511 42.37 27.98 -29.96
CA GLY A 511 41.14 27.90 -30.73
C GLY A 511 41.25 26.86 -31.85
N LEU A 512 40.12 26.34 -32.29
CA LEU A 512 40.08 25.33 -33.34
C LEU A 512 40.63 25.89 -34.66
N SER A 513 41.64 25.19 -35.21
CA SER A 513 42.18 25.49 -36.53
C SER A 513 42.30 24.24 -37.38
N ALA A 514 42.11 24.41 -38.69
CA ALA A 514 42.47 23.38 -39.66
C ALA A 514 43.98 23.07 -39.65
N ASP A 515 44.81 24.01 -39.17
CA ASP A 515 46.25 23.86 -39.06
C ASP A 515 46.67 22.98 -37.88
N ASP A 516 45.74 22.60 -37.00
CA ASP A 516 46.01 21.64 -35.91
C ASP A 516 46.16 20.20 -36.45
N ILE A 517 45.71 19.97 -37.68
CA ILE A 517 45.62 18.65 -38.30
C ILE A 517 46.97 18.23 -38.87
N TYR A 518 47.57 17.25 -38.21
CA TYR A 518 48.77 16.55 -38.68
C TYR A 518 48.56 15.05 -38.53
N GLN A 519 48.30 14.37 -39.64
CA GLN A 519 48.14 12.91 -39.67
C GLN A 519 49.46 12.21 -39.39
N GLY A 520 49.40 11.19 -38.53
CA GLY A 520 50.54 10.32 -38.20
C GLY A 520 50.50 8.97 -38.90
N ALA A 521 50.99 7.93 -38.22
CA ALA A 521 51.21 6.60 -38.78
C ALA A 521 49.94 5.72 -38.76
N VAL A 522 48.82 6.24 -39.24
CA VAL A 522 47.56 5.51 -39.46
C VAL A 522 46.88 5.99 -40.75
N GLY A 523 46.26 5.08 -41.50
CA GLY A 523 45.67 5.34 -42.81
C GLY A 523 44.29 6.02 -42.77
N ASP A 524 44.08 7.02 -41.92
CA ASP A 524 42.77 7.64 -41.64
C ASP A 524 42.59 9.02 -42.30
N CYS A 525 43.34 9.32 -43.36
CA CYS A 525 43.37 10.64 -44.02
C CYS A 525 41.98 11.26 -44.26
N TYR A 526 41.01 10.44 -44.66
CA TYR A 526 39.63 10.83 -44.90
C TYR A 526 38.94 11.42 -43.65
N TYR A 527 39.26 10.91 -42.47
CA TYR A 527 38.77 11.42 -41.19
C TYR A 527 39.38 12.79 -40.90
N LEU A 528 40.71 12.88 -40.97
CA LEU A 528 41.45 14.09 -40.61
C LEU A 528 41.19 15.27 -41.56
N VAL A 529 41.06 15.05 -42.88
CA VAL A 529 40.66 16.15 -43.79
C VAL A 529 39.24 16.63 -43.57
N THR A 530 38.36 15.73 -43.12
CA THR A 530 36.99 16.11 -42.79
C THR A 530 37.00 16.97 -41.53
N LEU A 531 37.77 16.59 -40.50
CA LEU A 531 37.96 17.43 -39.31
C LEU A 531 38.60 18.77 -39.65
N ALA A 532 39.61 18.81 -40.54
CA ALA A 532 40.22 20.06 -41.01
C ALA A 532 39.19 20.98 -41.69
N SER A 533 38.35 20.41 -42.56
CA SER A 533 37.31 21.15 -43.25
C SER A 533 36.23 21.67 -42.28
N ILE A 534 35.81 20.85 -41.31
CA ILE A 534 34.86 21.28 -40.27
C ILE A 534 35.47 22.36 -39.39
N ALA A 535 36.71 22.21 -38.92
CA ALA A 535 37.39 23.20 -38.08
C ALA A 535 37.50 24.56 -38.78
N ARG A 536 37.68 24.57 -40.10
CA ARG A 536 37.71 25.78 -40.92
C ARG A 536 36.33 26.43 -41.09
N GLU A 537 35.35 25.64 -41.54
CA GLU A 537 34.08 26.21 -42.01
C GLU A 537 33.00 26.27 -40.93
N LYS A 538 33.03 25.32 -39.99
CA LYS A 538 32.00 25.12 -38.97
C LYS A 538 32.60 24.62 -37.62
N PRO A 539 33.55 25.36 -37.00
CA PRO A 539 34.30 24.91 -35.82
C PRO A 539 33.41 24.56 -34.61
N GLU A 540 32.22 25.13 -34.52
CA GLU A 540 31.25 24.84 -33.46
C GLU A 540 30.83 23.37 -33.41
N TYR A 541 30.85 22.64 -34.54
CA TYR A 541 30.50 21.22 -34.54
C TYR A 541 31.55 20.37 -33.83
N ILE A 542 32.83 20.75 -33.91
CA ILE A 542 33.92 20.09 -33.16
C ILE A 542 33.92 20.57 -31.71
N GLN A 543 33.75 21.87 -31.43
CA GLN A 543 33.65 22.36 -30.05
C GLN A 543 32.54 21.64 -29.27
N ASN A 544 31.33 21.53 -29.86
CA ASN A 544 30.18 20.87 -29.26
C ASN A 544 30.23 19.34 -29.34
N MET A 545 31.25 18.77 -30.01
CA MET A 545 31.50 17.33 -30.02
C MET A 545 32.05 16.85 -28.67
N PHE A 546 32.78 17.71 -27.96
CA PHE A 546 33.48 17.36 -26.73
C PHE A 546 32.75 17.85 -25.49
N THR A 547 32.67 16.97 -24.49
CA THR A 547 32.39 17.32 -23.09
C THR A 547 33.65 17.04 -22.27
N ASN A 548 34.24 18.08 -21.68
CA ASN A 548 35.30 17.90 -20.69
C ASN A 548 34.66 17.51 -19.35
N ASN A 549 34.97 16.32 -18.86
CA ASN A 549 34.34 15.77 -17.65
C ASN A 549 34.95 16.30 -16.34
N GLY A 550 36.03 17.10 -16.43
CA GLY A 550 36.69 17.70 -15.25
C GLY A 550 37.61 16.75 -14.48
N ASP A 551 37.75 15.50 -14.93
CA ASP A 551 38.55 14.44 -14.31
C ASP A 551 39.63 13.87 -15.24
N ASN A 552 40.10 14.70 -16.19
CA ASN A 552 41.03 14.30 -17.27
C ASN A 552 40.46 13.27 -18.27
N THR A 553 39.14 13.14 -18.33
CA THR A 553 38.46 12.40 -19.39
C THR A 553 37.59 13.32 -20.23
N PHE A 554 37.36 12.92 -21.47
CA PHE A 554 36.57 13.67 -22.45
C PHE A 554 35.54 12.75 -23.08
N THR A 555 34.27 13.12 -22.98
CA THR A 555 33.21 12.41 -23.70
C THR A 555 33.00 13.05 -25.06
N VAL A 556 33.02 12.22 -26.10
CA VAL A 556 33.04 12.63 -27.50
C VAL A 556 31.77 12.12 -28.19
N ARG A 557 31.01 13.04 -28.80
CA ARG A 557 29.76 12.78 -29.49
C ARG A 557 29.99 12.43 -30.96
N PHE A 558 29.33 11.40 -31.44
CA PHE A 558 29.19 11.10 -32.87
C PHE A 558 27.71 10.89 -33.20
N TYR A 559 27.35 10.92 -34.48
CA TYR A 559 26.00 10.61 -34.95
C TYR A 559 25.98 9.32 -35.74
N ASN A 560 25.03 8.45 -35.42
CA ASN A 560 24.68 7.29 -36.22
C ASN A 560 23.28 7.50 -36.81
N ASN A 561 23.20 7.73 -38.13
CA ASN A 561 21.94 8.03 -38.81
C ASN A 561 21.14 9.18 -38.14
N GLY A 562 21.85 10.24 -37.73
CA GLY A 562 21.26 11.42 -37.08
C GLY A 562 21.00 11.26 -35.57
N VAL A 563 21.21 10.08 -34.98
CA VAL A 563 21.08 9.85 -33.53
C VAL A 563 22.44 9.99 -32.87
N ALA A 564 22.54 10.82 -31.83
CA ALA A 564 23.79 11.00 -31.11
C ALA A 564 24.17 9.76 -30.30
N ASP A 565 25.43 9.37 -30.37
CA ASP A 565 26.08 8.37 -29.54
C ASP A 565 27.40 8.92 -28.99
N TYR A 566 27.92 8.31 -27.92
CA TYR A 566 29.02 8.84 -27.14
C TYR A 566 30.04 7.75 -26.79
N VAL A 567 31.29 8.16 -26.73
CA VAL A 567 32.43 7.41 -26.19
C VAL A 567 33.22 8.31 -25.26
N THR A 568 33.90 7.75 -24.25
CA THR A 568 34.75 8.54 -23.36
C THR A 568 36.20 8.12 -23.54
N VAL A 569 37.09 9.10 -23.67
CA VAL A 569 38.54 8.90 -23.80
C VAL A 569 39.29 9.57 -22.65
N ASP A 570 40.35 8.93 -22.18
CA ASP A 570 41.31 9.54 -21.26
C ASP A 570 42.48 10.24 -22.00
N ARG A 571 43.36 10.90 -21.23
CA ARG A 571 44.55 11.63 -21.74
C ARG A 571 45.74 10.76 -22.15
N TYR A 572 45.64 9.44 -22.05
CA TYR A 572 46.71 8.59 -22.51
C TYR A 572 46.58 8.41 -24.02
N LEU A 573 47.52 8.98 -24.77
CA LEU A 573 47.53 8.94 -26.22
C LEU A 573 48.69 8.08 -26.73
N PRO A 574 48.58 7.51 -27.94
CA PRO A 574 49.63 6.72 -28.55
C PRO A 574 50.87 7.55 -28.87
N THR A 575 52.03 7.02 -28.49
CA THR A 575 53.31 7.72 -28.62
C THR A 575 54.41 6.82 -29.15
N SER A 576 55.33 7.45 -29.89
CA SER A 576 56.61 6.91 -30.31
C SER A 576 57.71 7.85 -29.83
N GLY A 577 58.60 7.39 -28.94
CA GLY A 577 59.70 8.19 -28.42
C GLY A 577 59.27 9.49 -27.70
N GLY A 578 58.07 9.54 -27.11
CA GLY A 578 57.55 10.72 -26.41
C GLY A 578 56.87 11.77 -27.31
N TYR A 579 56.60 11.44 -28.57
CA TYR A 579 55.85 12.25 -29.52
C TYR A 579 54.64 11.48 -30.04
N ALA A 580 53.66 12.17 -30.63
CA ALA A 580 52.46 11.55 -31.20
C ALA A 580 52.81 10.47 -32.22
N ALA A 581 52.17 9.29 -32.12
CA ALA A 581 52.33 8.22 -33.11
C ALA A 581 51.33 8.36 -34.29
N TYR A 582 50.12 8.83 -34.00
CA TYR A 582 49.04 9.06 -34.96
C TYR A 582 48.76 10.56 -35.10
N ALA A 583 47.51 11.01 -35.10
CA ALA A 583 47.21 12.44 -35.19
C ALA A 583 47.96 13.25 -34.12
N GLY A 584 48.63 14.29 -34.58
CA GLY A 584 49.48 15.15 -33.76
C GLY A 584 48.69 16.10 -32.86
N TRP A 585 49.41 16.69 -31.90
CA TRP A 585 48.94 17.74 -31.01
C TRP A 585 49.82 19.00 -31.09
N GLY A 586 50.32 19.32 -32.29
CA GLY A 586 51.23 20.45 -32.53
C GLY A 586 52.72 20.16 -32.35
N GLY A 587 53.13 18.88 -32.34
CA GLY A 587 54.55 18.48 -32.45
C GLY A 587 55.40 18.57 -31.16
N GLY A 588 54.83 19.01 -30.04
CA GLY A 588 55.51 19.01 -28.73
C GLY A 588 55.67 17.60 -28.13
N SER A 589 56.63 17.44 -27.21
CA SER A 589 56.72 16.21 -26.41
C SER A 589 55.47 16.03 -25.53
N VAL A 590 55.22 14.81 -25.06
CA VAL A 590 54.10 14.50 -24.14
C VAL A 590 54.01 15.39 -22.89
N SER A 591 55.12 16.00 -22.47
CA SER A 591 55.19 16.86 -21.28
C SER A 591 54.87 18.33 -21.53
N SER A 592 54.68 18.74 -22.79
CA SER A 592 54.44 20.14 -23.11
C SER A 592 53.02 20.59 -22.74
N ASN A 593 52.92 21.71 -22.03
CA ASN A 593 51.63 22.36 -21.74
C ASN A 593 51.06 23.14 -22.93
N SER A 594 51.83 23.27 -24.02
CA SER A 594 51.38 23.89 -25.26
C SER A 594 50.67 22.91 -26.21
N ASN A 595 50.58 21.63 -25.85
CA ASN A 595 49.93 20.63 -26.70
C ASN A 595 48.42 20.93 -26.80
N GLU A 596 47.90 20.84 -28.03
CA GLU A 596 46.49 21.01 -28.38
C GLU A 596 45.89 19.64 -28.72
N LEU A 597 45.02 19.12 -27.86
CA LEU A 597 44.73 17.68 -27.84
C LEU A 597 43.51 17.25 -28.64
N TRP A 598 42.67 18.18 -29.10
CA TRP A 598 41.37 17.83 -29.67
C TRP A 598 41.45 16.87 -30.87
N VAL A 599 42.46 17.00 -31.74
CA VAL A 599 42.61 16.13 -32.92
C VAL A 599 42.91 14.70 -32.49
N ALA A 600 43.93 14.51 -31.65
CA ALA A 600 44.35 13.21 -31.17
C ALA A 600 43.26 12.53 -30.30
N LEU A 601 42.51 13.32 -29.52
CA LEU A 601 41.38 12.81 -28.73
C LEU A 601 40.17 12.44 -29.62
N ALA A 602 39.89 13.20 -30.69
CA ALA A 602 38.84 12.89 -31.65
C ALA A 602 39.17 11.60 -32.41
N GLU A 603 40.40 11.47 -32.90
CA GLU A 603 40.92 10.27 -33.57
C GLU A 603 40.86 9.05 -32.65
N LYS A 604 41.32 9.17 -31.40
CA LYS A 604 41.22 8.10 -30.41
C LYS A 604 39.77 7.67 -30.16
N ALA A 605 38.87 8.64 -30.00
CA ALA A 605 37.46 8.37 -29.78
C ALA A 605 36.82 7.66 -30.98
N TYR A 606 37.21 8.05 -32.20
CA TYR A 606 36.75 7.41 -33.43
C TYR A 606 37.27 5.97 -33.57
N ALA A 607 38.51 5.70 -33.12
CA ALA A 607 39.07 4.36 -33.01
C ALA A 607 38.31 3.49 -31.99
N GLN A 608 37.92 4.04 -30.83
CA GLN A 608 37.06 3.33 -29.87
C GLN A 608 35.66 3.06 -30.44
N LEU A 609 35.11 4.01 -31.17
CA LEU A 609 33.77 3.91 -31.76
C LEU A 609 33.68 2.77 -32.79
N ALA A 610 34.78 2.39 -33.44
CA ALA A 610 34.83 1.29 -34.39
C ALA A 610 34.29 -0.03 -33.82
N GLU A 611 34.45 -0.25 -32.51
CA GLU A 611 33.90 -1.41 -31.84
C GLU A 611 32.37 -1.43 -31.79
N SER A 612 31.72 -0.28 -31.97
CA SER A 612 30.26 -0.20 -32.12
C SER A 612 29.80 -0.71 -33.49
N GLY A 613 30.71 -0.87 -34.46
CA GLY A 613 30.48 -1.50 -35.76
C GLY A 613 29.72 -0.65 -36.78
N TRP A 614 29.53 0.64 -36.52
CA TRP A 614 28.82 1.54 -37.42
C TRP A 614 29.61 2.80 -37.79
N SER A 615 30.71 3.10 -37.10
CA SER A 615 31.57 4.23 -37.49
C SER A 615 32.19 4.01 -38.88
N ARG A 616 32.14 2.78 -39.41
CA ARG A 616 32.64 2.43 -40.74
C ARG A 616 31.72 1.46 -41.47
N THR A 617 31.44 1.80 -42.72
CA THR A 617 30.68 0.94 -43.63
C THR A 617 31.57 -0.04 -44.41
N TYR A 618 32.88 0.23 -44.50
CA TYR A 618 33.78 -0.43 -45.46
C TYR A 618 34.96 -1.23 -44.84
N SER A 619 35.06 -1.30 -43.51
CA SER A 619 36.09 -2.08 -42.82
C SER A 619 35.59 -3.48 -42.46
N ASP A 620 36.45 -4.49 -42.60
CA ASP A 620 36.24 -5.83 -42.06
C ASP A 620 36.56 -5.92 -40.56
N THR A 621 37.22 -4.90 -39.99
CA THR A 621 37.59 -4.82 -38.58
C THR A 621 36.62 -3.93 -37.81
N GLN A 622 36.00 -4.52 -36.77
CA GLN A 622 35.05 -3.87 -35.86
C GLN A 622 35.51 -4.00 -34.41
N ASN A 623 36.82 -3.83 -34.17
CA ASN A 623 37.45 -3.86 -32.86
C ASN A 623 37.82 -2.45 -32.39
N ASN A 624 38.05 -2.30 -31.09
CA ASN A 624 38.59 -1.08 -30.50
C ASN A 624 40.08 -0.94 -30.87
N SER A 625 40.40 -0.40 -32.06
CA SER A 625 41.79 -0.30 -32.53
C SER A 625 42.03 0.85 -33.51
N TYR A 626 43.28 1.34 -33.55
CA TYR A 626 43.70 2.27 -34.59
C TYR A 626 43.83 1.61 -35.97
N ALA A 627 43.98 0.28 -36.05
CA ALA A 627 43.94 -0.43 -37.33
C ALA A 627 42.51 -0.42 -37.91
N ALA A 628 41.49 -0.49 -37.05
CA ALA A 628 40.09 -0.34 -37.48
C ALA A 628 39.83 1.01 -38.12
N ILE A 629 40.71 1.97 -37.80
CA ILE A 629 41.03 3.29 -38.35
C ILE A 629 41.49 3.47 -39.80
N GLU A 630 41.88 2.41 -40.47
CA GLU A 630 42.56 2.53 -41.76
C GLU A 630 41.57 2.48 -42.93
N THR A 631 41.72 3.39 -43.89
CA THR A 631 40.87 3.55 -45.09
C THR A 631 39.43 4.00 -44.82
N GLY A 632 38.85 4.80 -45.71
CA GLY A 632 37.47 5.28 -45.57
C GLY A 632 37.17 6.47 -46.47
N TRP A 633 35.96 7.03 -46.31
CA TRP A 633 35.43 8.11 -47.14
C TRP A 633 34.88 9.25 -46.29
N MET A 634 35.08 10.49 -46.74
CA MET A 634 34.69 11.70 -46.02
C MET A 634 33.17 11.81 -45.86
N ASP A 635 32.40 11.26 -46.81
CA ASP A 635 30.94 11.22 -46.78
C ASP A 635 30.33 10.43 -45.62
N THR A 636 31.12 9.55 -45.02
CA THR A 636 30.76 8.83 -43.81
C THR A 636 31.05 9.69 -42.58
N VAL A 637 32.16 10.44 -42.59
CA VAL A 637 32.62 11.24 -41.45
C VAL A 637 31.84 12.53 -41.27
N ILE A 638 31.49 13.21 -42.37
CA ILE A 638 30.68 14.44 -42.34
C ILE A 638 29.41 14.25 -41.49
N PRO A 639 28.51 13.29 -41.78
CA PRO A 639 27.31 13.08 -40.97
C PRO A 639 27.64 12.59 -39.56
N GLN A 640 28.69 11.79 -39.37
CA GLN A 640 29.04 11.27 -38.05
C GLN A 640 29.54 12.36 -37.09
N VAL A 641 30.26 13.36 -37.57
CA VAL A 641 30.77 14.44 -36.72
C VAL A 641 29.72 15.55 -36.58
N THR A 642 29.09 15.92 -37.69
CA THR A 642 28.23 17.12 -37.76
C THR A 642 26.73 16.83 -37.68
N GLY A 643 26.27 15.64 -38.04
CA GLY A 643 24.85 15.32 -38.22
C GLY A 643 24.27 15.87 -39.53
N LEU A 644 25.08 16.54 -40.36
CA LEU A 644 24.69 17.07 -41.66
C LEU A 644 24.62 15.97 -42.72
N GLY A 645 23.77 16.17 -43.71
CA GLY A 645 23.71 15.29 -44.89
C GLY A 645 24.94 15.50 -45.79
N THR A 646 25.29 14.51 -46.59
CA THR A 646 26.42 14.61 -47.54
C THR A 646 25.99 14.38 -48.98
N SER A 647 26.62 15.11 -49.90
CA SER A 647 26.62 14.84 -51.33
C SER A 647 28.02 14.44 -51.79
N SER A 648 28.09 13.54 -52.76
CA SER A 648 29.35 12.98 -53.28
C SER A 648 29.26 12.86 -54.79
N PHE A 649 30.03 13.69 -55.51
CA PHE A 649 30.12 13.64 -56.97
C PHE A 649 31.56 13.42 -57.41
N GLU A 650 31.74 12.63 -58.46
CA GLU A 650 32.99 12.66 -59.22
C GLU A 650 33.08 13.97 -60.01
N ALA A 651 34.27 14.55 -60.13
CA ALA A 651 34.49 15.83 -60.80
C ALA A 651 33.96 15.85 -62.24
N VAL A 652 33.99 14.72 -62.96
CA VAL A 652 33.42 14.58 -64.31
C VAL A 652 31.90 14.79 -64.37
N ASN A 653 31.20 14.65 -63.24
CA ASN A 653 29.75 14.78 -63.10
C ASN A 653 29.30 16.12 -62.52
N MET A 654 30.23 17.07 -62.33
CA MET A 654 29.92 18.43 -61.91
C MET A 654 30.59 19.45 -62.83
N THR A 655 30.25 20.73 -62.66
CA THR A 655 30.85 21.84 -63.41
C THR A 655 31.85 22.59 -62.56
N GLN A 656 32.81 23.26 -63.22
CA GLN A 656 33.77 24.13 -62.53
C GLN A 656 33.07 25.19 -61.68
N THR A 657 32.01 25.82 -62.21
CA THR A 657 31.23 26.83 -61.49
C THR A 657 30.58 26.27 -60.24
N GLN A 658 30.08 25.03 -60.27
CA GLN A 658 29.54 24.39 -59.06
C GLN A 658 30.62 24.23 -57.99
N LEU A 659 31.83 23.78 -58.36
CA LEU A 659 32.92 23.63 -57.39
C LEU A 659 33.37 24.98 -56.83
N ILE A 660 33.49 26.01 -57.67
CA ILE A 660 33.80 27.38 -57.21
C ILE A 660 32.73 27.87 -56.23
N ASN A 661 31.45 27.61 -56.50
CA ASN A 661 30.38 27.99 -55.59
C ASN A 661 30.47 27.25 -54.24
N LEU A 662 30.82 25.95 -54.25
CA LEU A 662 31.01 25.18 -53.02
C LEU A 662 32.19 25.68 -52.19
N VAL A 663 33.30 26.07 -52.83
CA VAL A 663 34.44 26.67 -52.10
C VAL A 663 34.04 27.95 -51.37
N ASN A 664 33.03 28.67 -51.86
CA ASN A 664 32.55 29.91 -51.26
C ASN A 664 31.27 29.72 -50.42
N SER A 665 30.80 28.50 -50.18
CA SER A 665 29.50 28.24 -49.54
C SER A 665 29.57 28.00 -48.04
N HIS A 666 30.77 27.97 -47.44
CA HIS A 666 30.98 27.60 -46.03
C HIS A 666 30.43 26.22 -45.66
N GLN A 667 30.32 25.32 -46.65
CA GLN A 667 30.02 23.91 -46.45
C GLN A 667 31.32 23.15 -46.20
N VAL A 668 31.23 22.05 -45.45
CA VAL A 668 32.36 21.11 -45.34
C VAL A 668 32.64 20.60 -46.75
N LEU A 669 33.87 20.70 -47.23
CA LEU A 669 34.24 20.41 -48.62
C LEU A 669 35.58 19.69 -48.69
N THR A 670 35.55 18.50 -49.28
CA THR A 670 36.71 17.59 -49.38
C THR A 670 36.83 17.01 -50.78
N ALA A 671 38.03 16.57 -51.12
CA ALA A 671 38.36 15.87 -52.35
C ALA A 671 39.17 14.61 -52.04
N ALA A 672 38.99 13.54 -52.81
CA ALA A 672 39.84 12.35 -52.74
C ALA A 672 40.18 11.80 -54.12
N PHE A 673 41.33 11.14 -54.20
CA PHE A 673 41.91 10.63 -55.44
C PHE A 673 42.15 9.13 -55.33
N VAL A 674 41.37 8.31 -56.05
CA VAL A 674 41.43 6.83 -55.93
C VAL A 674 42.59 6.23 -56.72
N TYR A 675 42.88 6.77 -57.92
CA TYR A 675 43.88 6.24 -58.86
C TYR A 675 44.74 7.34 -59.52
N GLY A 676 44.94 8.48 -58.86
CA GLY A 676 45.63 9.65 -59.44
C GLY A 676 46.85 10.08 -58.60
N GLY A 677 48.05 9.97 -59.16
CA GLY A 677 49.33 10.35 -58.51
C GLY A 677 50.11 11.44 -59.25
N ASP A 678 49.43 12.24 -60.09
CA ASP A 678 50.02 13.31 -60.89
C ASP A 678 49.64 14.69 -60.33
N TYR A 679 50.30 15.76 -60.82
CA TYR A 679 49.97 17.15 -60.48
C TYR A 679 50.11 17.53 -58.99
N GLY A 680 50.94 16.79 -58.24
CA GLY A 680 51.27 17.09 -56.85
C GLY A 680 50.28 16.50 -55.83
N VAL A 681 49.25 15.78 -56.26
CA VAL A 681 48.38 15.02 -55.34
C VAL A 681 48.91 13.61 -55.11
N VAL A 682 48.43 12.98 -54.03
CA VAL A 682 48.82 11.64 -53.60
C VAL A 682 47.70 10.68 -53.95
N ASN A 683 48.08 9.53 -54.49
CA ASN A 683 47.14 8.47 -54.84
C ASN A 683 46.57 7.78 -53.60
N GLY A 684 45.27 7.45 -53.60
CA GLY A 684 44.57 6.84 -52.48
C GLY A 684 44.43 7.78 -51.28
N HIS A 685 44.42 9.10 -51.50
CA HIS A 685 44.50 10.11 -50.43
C HIS A 685 43.40 11.16 -50.52
N ALA A 686 43.04 11.70 -49.35
CA ALA A 686 42.02 12.72 -49.19
C ALA A 686 42.63 14.09 -48.89
N TYR A 687 41.92 15.15 -49.27
CA TYR A 687 42.32 16.55 -49.15
C TYR A 687 41.11 17.42 -48.75
N THR A 688 41.36 18.52 -48.03
CA THR A 688 40.38 19.59 -47.88
C THR A 688 40.52 20.57 -49.04
N ILE A 689 39.42 20.98 -49.68
CA ILE A 689 39.46 22.07 -50.68
C ILE A 689 39.22 23.37 -49.94
N THR A 690 40.14 24.32 -50.08
CA THR A 690 40.24 25.44 -49.14
C THR A 690 40.10 26.81 -49.78
N SER A 691 40.41 26.93 -51.08
CA SER A 691 40.26 28.16 -51.83
C SER A 691 40.29 27.90 -53.34
N TYR A 692 39.82 28.89 -54.10
CA TYR A 692 39.95 28.92 -55.55
C TYR A 692 40.68 30.21 -55.95
N ASN A 693 41.79 30.07 -56.67
CA ASN A 693 42.55 31.20 -57.18
C ASN A 693 42.14 31.47 -58.62
N ALA A 694 41.41 32.57 -58.84
CA ALA A 694 40.92 32.95 -60.16
C ALA A 694 42.03 33.40 -61.12
N THR A 695 43.23 33.76 -60.63
CA THR A 695 44.35 34.25 -61.46
C THR A 695 44.99 33.13 -62.26
N ASN A 696 45.19 31.98 -61.63
CA ASN A 696 45.79 30.79 -62.23
C ASN A 696 44.77 29.67 -62.49
N GLY A 697 43.52 29.83 -62.06
CA GLY A 697 42.44 28.86 -62.26
C GLY A 697 42.59 27.59 -61.45
N THR A 698 43.25 27.63 -60.28
CA THR A 698 43.53 26.47 -59.44
C THR A 698 42.69 26.42 -58.17
N PHE A 699 42.37 25.21 -57.72
CA PHE A 699 41.81 24.91 -56.41
C PHE A 699 42.95 24.48 -55.48
N HIS A 700 42.99 25.08 -54.29
CA HIS A 700 43.99 24.74 -53.27
C HIS A 700 43.51 23.54 -52.44
N LEU A 701 44.33 22.49 -52.41
CA LEU A 701 44.09 21.23 -51.71
C LEU A 701 45.02 21.11 -50.50
N GLN A 702 44.45 21.21 -49.30
CA GLN A 702 45.18 21.04 -48.06
C GLN A 702 45.30 19.55 -47.71
N ASN A 703 46.52 19.03 -47.79
CA ASN A 703 46.90 17.70 -47.35
C ASN A 703 46.89 17.58 -45.80
N PRO A 704 46.26 16.54 -45.21
CA PRO A 704 46.21 16.32 -43.77
C PRO A 704 47.57 15.97 -43.13
N TRP A 705 48.61 15.70 -43.92
CA TRP A 705 49.98 15.54 -43.41
C TRP A 705 50.60 16.86 -42.92
N GLY A 706 49.99 18.00 -43.23
CA GLY A 706 50.52 19.34 -42.92
C GLY A 706 51.64 19.80 -43.86
N PHE A 707 51.94 19.01 -44.90
CA PHE A 707 52.87 19.33 -45.98
C PHE A 707 52.41 18.65 -47.28
N SER A 708 53.06 18.96 -48.41
CA SER A 708 52.67 18.44 -49.74
C SER A 708 51.21 18.79 -50.10
N HIS A 709 50.83 20.05 -49.88
CA HIS A 709 49.61 20.63 -50.45
C HIS A 709 49.71 20.71 -51.97
N ALA A 710 48.57 20.78 -52.66
CA ALA A 710 48.53 20.83 -54.12
C ALA A 710 47.62 21.96 -54.63
N ASP A 711 48.00 22.56 -55.75
CA ASP A 711 47.15 23.49 -56.50
C ASP A 711 46.82 22.84 -57.84
N VAL A 712 45.53 22.54 -58.05
CA VAL A 712 45.07 21.80 -59.23
C VAL A 712 44.03 22.57 -60.03
N THR A 713 44.13 22.55 -61.35
CA THR A 713 43.12 23.15 -62.22
C THR A 713 41.86 22.29 -62.28
N TRP A 714 40.75 22.87 -62.76
CA TRP A 714 39.53 22.11 -63.05
C TRP A 714 39.78 20.91 -63.98
N SER A 715 40.55 21.12 -65.07
CA SER A 715 40.85 20.04 -66.02
C SER A 715 41.67 18.90 -65.39
N GLN A 716 42.56 19.23 -64.44
CA GLN A 716 43.31 18.23 -63.68
C GLN A 716 42.40 17.45 -62.73
N LEU A 717 41.50 18.10 -61.99
CA LEU A 717 40.51 17.42 -61.13
C LEU A 717 39.62 16.45 -61.93
N VAL A 718 39.17 16.86 -63.12
CA VAL A 718 38.39 16.02 -64.04
C VAL A 718 39.23 14.86 -64.57
N SER A 719 40.48 15.11 -65.00
CA SER A 719 41.40 14.06 -65.48
C SER A 719 41.72 13.02 -64.42
N LEU A 720 41.87 13.46 -63.17
CA LEU A 720 42.15 12.61 -62.02
C LEU A 720 40.90 11.93 -61.46
N ARG A 721 39.71 12.20 -62.03
CA ARG A 721 38.43 11.62 -61.59
C ARG A 721 38.20 11.85 -60.09
N SER A 722 38.56 13.04 -59.60
CA SER A 722 38.49 13.38 -58.18
C SER A 722 37.07 13.19 -57.65
N ILE A 723 36.95 12.56 -56.48
CA ILE A 723 35.67 12.46 -55.76
C ILE A 723 35.55 13.69 -54.86
N ILE A 724 34.55 14.52 -55.12
CA ILE A 724 34.26 15.74 -54.37
C ILE A 724 33.08 15.47 -53.45
N GLN A 725 33.26 15.69 -52.14
CA GLN A 725 32.24 15.44 -51.14
C GLN A 725 32.01 16.68 -50.30
N TRP A 726 30.74 17.01 -50.07
CA TRP A 726 30.37 18.20 -49.30
C TRP A 726 29.11 18.01 -48.44
N SER A 727 29.07 18.71 -47.31
CA SER A 727 27.89 18.71 -46.43
C SER A 727 26.73 19.48 -47.06
N ASN A 728 25.49 19.28 -46.62
CA ASN A 728 24.45 20.30 -46.79
C ASN A 728 24.76 21.55 -45.92
N THR A 729 23.96 22.60 -46.08
CA THR A 729 24.17 23.92 -45.46
C THR A 729 23.92 23.92 -43.97
#